data_AF-A0A956X8M5-F1
#
_entry.id   AF-A0A956X8M5-F1
#
_cell.length_a   1.000
_cell.length_b   1.000
_cell.length_c   1.000
_cell.angle_alpha   90.00
_cell.angle_beta   90.00
_cell.angle_gamma   90.00
#
_symmetry.space_group_name_H-M   'P 1'
#
loop_
_entity.id
_entity.type
_entity.pdbx_description
1 polymer ?
#
loop_
_entity_poly.entity_id
_entity_poly.type
_entity_poly.pdbx_seq_one_letter_code
_entity_poly.pdbx_strand_id
1 'polypeptide(L)'
;MKRAFQIAAIFLILIFMAAGLVRAQEPAELVINYPQVTETPDAASLALDVFFTVVDGERRPLADPAIDFASIQIVGDSTIYDAAVSKPDTPFFVAIVLDASGSMGGAIDDMRQAASQAIDGAPPEAQFAVIRFNEDIDLVRDFTADQARVQDAINSVQVDNKGTCLYDATYTAVDLVNQATSTLPQARRAVIVFTDGRDELVAGEGNPCSRHTYSELVDFATMRNANVPIHTIGLSGGQNVNETELRNLARETGGLAAIGNQAALADSFRQIIEGLRSQFLASAQLFPTQGDHSATLTVNLRDGGSLTENFTFTAGRDYFRPPEPVELALDSLRPDEAGNLVLTLEVTSPEQVGQVEVNVLEDGVLVSRYTSTDIAPLLPIDLDTADLEPGRQYAIEVTADGPDGTAVKNADGETILLEHSFRYDPNVEVVPVAIRIEPVRVDEARGLLLVSVKAQNGQAIQSYEVSLVNEQTSIEEFHAAGLQLDANGMLTVPLETIGQGSYTILLTANDGSGTAVADAEYNDVTYTPPPPPAPPGLAARLSQALAQFWYITLLIVLIVLGVIGWLMFRSRQEKLVTGTPVLQGRGVKSAGQQEALHNTLLFDQMSPAEKEQVAATGSKRLSAPRLRIVQTIDQSLQNKEVALAHFPFTVGREGCDLNIVGDGRVSRRHASINFENGRYYLIDLKSSNGTFVNGQRLPPDSPLPLSGPARIELGKFTTLELVF
;
A
#
# COMPACT_ATOMS: atom_id res chain seq x y z
N MET A 1 54.02 9.73 -14.48
CA MET A 1 53.20 8.70 -15.16
C MET A 1 52.41 7.83 -14.18
N LYS A 2 53.02 7.24 -13.13
CA LYS A 2 52.29 6.39 -12.14
C LYS A 2 51.08 7.07 -11.44
N ARG A 3 51.15 8.36 -11.13
CA ARG A 3 50.03 9.09 -10.47
C ARG A 3 48.85 9.41 -11.39
N ALA A 4 49.08 9.56 -12.70
CA ALA A 4 47.99 9.77 -13.67
C ALA A 4 47.20 8.48 -13.91
N PHE A 5 47.88 7.33 -13.88
CA PHE A 5 47.25 6.01 -13.97
C PHE A 5 46.43 5.68 -12.72
N GLN A 6 46.89 6.08 -11.53
CA GLN A 6 46.13 5.94 -10.28
C GLN A 6 44.84 6.78 -10.28
N ILE A 7 44.86 7.99 -10.84
CA ILE A 7 43.67 8.85 -10.91
C ILE A 7 42.66 8.29 -11.92
N ALA A 8 43.11 7.77 -13.06
CA ALA A 8 42.24 7.10 -14.03
C ALA A 8 41.63 5.81 -13.47
N ALA A 9 42.38 5.02 -12.69
CA ALA A 9 41.87 3.82 -12.03
C ALA A 9 40.85 4.16 -10.93
N ILE A 10 41.05 5.24 -10.18
CA ILE A 10 40.07 5.73 -9.19
C ILE A 10 38.77 6.19 -9.88
N PHE A 11 38.87 6.83 -11.04
CA PHE A 11 37.69 7.24 -11.82
C PHE A 11 36.92 6.03 -12.40
N LEU A 12 37.63 4.98 -12.84
CA LEU A 12 37.01 3.74 -13.33
C LEU A 12 36.30 2.97 -12.19
N ILE A 13 36.87 2.98 -10.98
CA ILE A 13 36.27 2.42 -9.77
C ILE A 13 35.05 3.25 -9.33
N LEU A 14 35.07 4.58 -9.51
CA LEU A 14 33.91 5.44 -9.26
C LEU A 14 32.77 5.22 -10.26
N ILE A 15 33.08 4.92 -11.53
CA ILE A 15 32.08 4.56 -12.55
C ILE A 15 31.50 3.16 -12.26
N PHE A 16 32.31 2.20 -11.81
CA PHE A 16 31.81 0.89 -11.37
C PHE A 16 31.04 0.94 -10.03
N MET A 17 31.37 1.88 -9.13
CA MET A 17 30.56 2.13 -7.92
C MET A 17 29.26 2.87 -8.24
N ALA A 18 29.22 3.71 -9.28
CA ALA A 18 27.98 4.33 -9.77
C ALA A 18 27.07 3.32 -10.50
N ALA A 19 27.62 2.26 -11.09
CA ALA A 19 26.87 1.15 -11.67
C ALA A 19 26.40 0.09 -10.64
N GLY A 20 26.81 0.20 -9.38
CA GLY A 20 26.55 -0.79 -8.33
C GLY A 20 25.27 -0.59 -7.51
N LEU A 21 24.43 0.40 -7.85
CA LEU A 21 23.18 0.69 -7.14
C LEU A 21 21.99 0.75 -8.10
N VAL A 22 21.90 -0.23 -8.99
CA VAL A 22 20.61 -0.76 -9.41
C VAL A 22 20.64 -2.23 -9.07
N ARG A 23 20.49 -2.57 -7.77
CA ARG A 23 19.93 -3.89 -7.48
C ARG A 23 18.49 -3.77 -7.98
N ALA A 24 18.17 -4.45 -9.07
CA ALA A 24 16.78 -4.74 -9.36
C ALA A 24 16.23 -5.37 -8.08
N GLN A 25 15.29 -4.69 -7.40
CA GLN A 25 14.47 -5.37 -6.42
C GLN A 25 13.83 -6.54 -7.17
N GLU A 26 13.96 -7.75 -6.63
CA GLU A 26 13.23 -8.88 -7.20
C GLU A 26 11.74 -8.51 -7.25
N PRO A 27 11.04 -8.83 -8.35
CA PRO A 27 9.67 -8.42 -8.51
C PRO A 27 8.84 -8.99 -7.36
N ALA A 28 7.97 -8.16 -6.79
CA ALA A 28 6.99 -8.64 -5.84
C ALA A 28 6.08 -9.67 -6.54
N GLU A 29 5.55 -10.60 -5.77
CA GLU A 29 4.59 -11.61 -6.22
C GLU A 29 3.29 -11.48 -5.41
N LEU A 30 2.20 -11.96 -6.01
CA LEU A 30 0.89 -12.03 -5.36
C LEU A 30 0.62 -13.49 -4.96
N VAL A 31 0.19 -13.71 -3.72
CA VAL A 31 -0.23 -15.03 -3.23
C VAL A 31 -1.69 -14.95 -2.84
N ILE A 32 -2.54 -15.70 -3.54
CA ILE A 32 -3.93 -15.89 -3.13
C ILE A 32 -3.95 -16.86 -1.95
N ASN A 33 -4.46 -16.41 -0.80
CA ASN A 33 -4.63 -17.26 0.36
C ASN A 33 -5.86 -18.15 0.17
N TYR A 34 -7.01 -17.55 -0.09
CA TYR A 34 -8.23 -18.25 -0.48
C TYR A 34 -9.32 -17.27 -0.96
N PRO A 35 -10.21 -17.70 -1.87
CA PRO A 35 -11.43 -16.98 -2.21
C PRO A 35 -12.60 -17.41 -1.33
N GLN A 36 -13.38 -16.43 -0.88
CA GLN A 36 -14.58 -16.62 -0.07
C GLN A 36 -15.78 -16.10 -0.85
N VAL A 37 -16.73 -16.99 -1.13
CA VAL A 37 -17.95 -16.66 -1.86
C VAL A 37 -19.11 -16.52 -0.89
N THR A 38 -19.79 -15.38 -0.93
CA THR A 38 -21.00 -15.12 -0.14
C THR A 38 -22.22 -15.03 -1.05
N GLU A 39 -23.08 -16.05 -0.99
CA GLU A 39 -24.33 -16.09 -1.76
C GLU A 39 -25.51 -15.68 -0.87
N THR A 40 -26.16 -14.57 -1.21
CA THR A 40 -27.38 -14.12 -0.54
C THR A 40 -28.58 -14.44 -1.42
N PRO A 41 -29.63 -15.13 -0.93
CA PRO A 41 -30.76 -15.60 -1.75
C PRO A 41 -31.43 -14.55 -2.63
N ASP A 42 -31.41 -13.28 -2.26
CA ASP A 42 -32.07 -12.21 -3.04
C ASP A 42 -31.08 -11.20 -3.66
N ALA A 43 -29.77 -11.45 -3.55
CA ALA A 43 -28.77 -10.56 -4.14
C ALA A 43 -28.71 -10.71 -5.67
N ALA A 44 -28.69 -9.57 -6.37
CA ALA A 44 -28.54 -9.49 -7.82
C ALA A 44 -27.12 -9.87 -8.30
N SER A 45 -26.12 -9.78 -7.43
CA SER A 45 -24.71 -10.08 -7.71
C SER A 45 -24.16 -11.11 -6.74
N LEU A 46 -23.06 -11.76 -7.15
CA LEU A 46 -22.26 -12.63 -6.30
C LEU A 46 -21.23 -11.80 -5.56
N ALA A 47 -21.23 -11.82 -4.22
CA ALA A 47 -20.16 -11.21 -3.44
C ALA A 47 -18.97 -12.18 -3.36
N LEU A 48 -17.81 -11.72 -3.82
CA LEU A 48 -16.56 -12.45 -3.78
C LEU A 48 -15.51 -11.67 -3.01
N ASP A 49 -14.95 -12.31 -2.00
CA ASP A 49 -13.91 -11.80 -1.13
C ASP A 49 -12.65 -12.64 -1.34
N VAL A 50 -11.60 -12.04 -1.88
CA VAL A 50 -10.33 -12.74 -2.14
C VAL A 50 -9.30 -12.30 -1.10
N PHE A 51 -8.90 -13.21 -0.22
CA PHE A 51 -7.82 -12.98 0.73
C PHE A 51 -6.49 -13.23 0.03
N PHE A 52 -5.58 -12.26 0.11
CA PHE A 52 -4.28 -12.35 -0.54
C PHE A 52 -3.17 -11.71 0.29
N THR A 53 -1.93 -12.09 -0.02
CA THR A 53 -0.71 -11.52 0.56
C THR A 53 0.23 -11.13 -0.56
N VAL A 54 0.84 -9.95 -0.47
CA VAL A 54 1.93 -9.56 -1.38
C VAL A 54 3.26 -9.98 -0.77
N VAL A 55 4.11 -10.61 -1.56
CA VAL A 55 5.41 -11.13 -1.10
C VAL A 55 6.55 -10.61 -1.99
N ASP A 56 7.78 -10.62 -1.49
CA ASP A 56 8.98 -10.37 -2.30
C ASP A 56 9.40 -11.63 -3.10
N GLY A 57 10.48 -11.54 -3.90
CA GLY A 57 11.01 -12.67 -4.67
C GLY A 57 11.51 -13.86 -3.82
N GLU A 58 11.73 -13.67 -2.52
CA GLU A 58 12.02 -14.74 -1.57
C GLU A 58 10.74 -15.29 -0.88
N ARG A 59 9.56 -14.85 -1.34
CA ARG A 59 8.23 -15.10 -0.76
C ARG A 59 8.11 -14.65 0.70
N ARG A 60 8.82 -13.60 1.09
CA ARG A 60 8.61 -12.92 2.38
C ARG A 60 7.46 -11.92 2.26
N PRO A 61 6.53 -11.87 3.22
CA PRO A 61 5.39 -10.97 3.17
C PRO A 61 5.82 -9.50 3.24
N LEU A 62 5.19 -8.68 2.41
CA LEU A 62 5.29 -7.23 2.43
C LEU A 62 4.12 -6.67 3.23
N ALA A 63 4.39 -6.00 4.34
CA ALA A 63 3.35 -5.50 5.24
C ALA A 63 2.50 -4.37 4.64
N ASP A 64 3.15 -3.50 3.87
CA ASP A 64 2.57 -2.31 3.26
C ASP A 64 3.02 -2.16 1.79
N PRO A 65 2.61 -3.08 0.90
CA PRO A 65 2.70 -2.86 -0.53
C PRO A 65 1.90 -1.60 -0.87
N ALA A 66 2.48 -0.68 -1.65
CA ALA A 66 1.83 0.55 -2.07
C ALA A 66 0.72 0.28 -3.10
N ILE A 67 -0.33 -0.45 -2.70
CA ILE A 67 -1.47 -0.81 -3.55
C ILE A 67 -2.25 0.47 -3.88
N ASP A 68 -2.63 0.59 -5.15
CA ASP A 68 -3.47 1.66 -5.68
C ASP A 68 -4.91 1.16 -5.84
N PHE A 69 -5.13 0.18 -6.72
CA PHE A 69 -6.42 -0.44 -6.97
C PHE A 69 -6.27 -1.91 -7.39
N ALA A 70 -7.35 -2.68 -7.30
CA ALA A 70 -7.38 -4.05 -7.80
C ALA A 70 -8.58 -4.31 -8.70
N SER A 71 -8.48 -5.32 -9.54
CA SER A 71 -9.56 -5.80 -10.39
C SER A 71 -9.54 -7.32 -10.48
N ILE A 72 -10.72 -7.89 -10.73
CA ILE A 72 -10.92 -9.32 -10.94
C ILE A 72 -11.47 -9.52 -12.33
N GLN A 73 -10.93 -10.49 -13.07
CA GLN A 73 -11.44 -10.89 -14.36
C GLN A 73 -11.70 -12.39 -14.37
N ILE A 74 -12.91 -12.80 -14.77
CA ILE A 74 -13.22 -14.23 -14.97
C ILE A 74 -12.56 -14.67 -16.28
N VAL A 75 -11.83 -15.79 -16.26
CA VAL A 75 -11.14 -16.32 -17.43
C VAL A 75 -12.18 -16.73 -18.48
N GLY A 76 -12.11 -16.12 -19.66
CA GLY A 76 -13.07 -16.32 -20.73
C GLY A 76 -14.20 -15.28 -20.78
N ASP A 77 -14.28 -14.39 -19.79
CA ASP A 77 -15.11 -13.19 -19.78
C ASP A 77 -14.25 -11.96 -20.16
N SER A 78 -14.80 -11.06 -20.97
CA SER A 78 -14.17 -9.77 -21.29
C SER A 78 -14.41 -8.70 -20.22
N THR A 79 -15.31 -8.97 -19.28
CA THR A 79 -15.65 -8.06 -18.18
C THR A 79 -14.54 -8.01 -17.15
N ILE A 80 -14.14 -6.79 -16.80
CA ILE A 80 -13.25 -6.49 -15.67
C ILE A 80 -14.13 -5.97 -14.53
N TYR A 81 -14.05 -6.60 -13.37
CA TYR A 81 -14.76 -6.22 -12.17
C TYR A 81 -13.80 -5.44 -11.26
N ASP A 82 -14.17 -4.22 -10.88
CA ASP A 82 -13.39 -3.47 -9.89
C ASP A 82 -13.46 -4.19 -8.53
N ALA A 83 -12.32 -4.26 -7.85
CA ALA A 83 -12.21 -4.90 -6.54
C ALA A 83 -11.68 -3.90 -5.51
N ALA A 84 -12.50 -3.64 -4.49
CA ALA A 84 -12.12 -2.79 -3.37
C ALA A 84 -11.08 -3.50 -2.50
N VAL A 85 -9.91 -2.87 -2.31
CA VAL A 85 -8.84 -3.43 -1.47
C VAL A 85 -8.90 -2.85 -0.07
N SER A 86 -8.87 -3.70 0.93
CA SER A 86 -8.85 -3.30 2.35
C SER A 86 -7.99 -4.24 3.19
N LYS A 87 -7.74 -3.85 4.45
CA LYS A 87 -7.20 -4.76 5.46
C LYS A 87 -8.37 -5.50 6.13
N PRO A 88 -8.32 -6.84 6.25
CA PRO A 88 -9.37 -7.58 6.95
C PRO A 88 -9.43 -7.20 8.44
N ASP A 89 -10.61 -6.87 8.95
CA ASP A 89 -10.88 -6.57 10.36
C ASP A 89 -11.54 -7.73 11.11
N THR A 90 -11.57 -8.92 10.50
CA THR A 90 -12.27 -10.10 11.01
C THR A 90 -11.41 -10.92 11.97
N PRO A 91 -12.03 -11.68 12.91
CA PRO A 91 -11.32 -12.58 13.80
C PRO A 91 -10.46 -13.57 13.04
N PHE A 92 -9.28 -13.88 13.57
CA PHE A 92 -8.34 -14.80 12.94
C PHE A 92 -8.17 -16.06 13.79
N PHE A 93 -8.49 -17.23 13.25
CA PHE A 93 -8.26 -18.52 13.88
C PHE A 93 -7.02 -19.18 13.30
N VAL A 94 -6.02 -19.43 14.16
CA VAL A 94 -4.74 -20.03 13.80
C VAL A 94 -4.48 -21.28 14.63
N ALA A 95 -4.34 -22.44 14.00
CA ALA A 95 -3.88 -23.65 14.69
C ALA A 95 -2.36 -23.82 14.52
N ILE A 96 -1.63 -23.87 15.62
CA ILE A 96 -0.19 -24.12 15.63
C ILE A 96 0.05 -25.59 15.91
N VAL A 97 0.72 -26.27 14.98
CA VAL A 97 0.99 -27.70 14.99
C VAL A 97 2.48 -27.90 15.21
N LEU A 98 2.84 -28.39 16.40
CA LEU A 98 4.21 -28.49 16.87
C LEU A 98 4.67 -29.96 16.90
N ASP A 99 5.70 -30.25 16.12
CA ASP A 99 6.35 -31.55 16.09
C ASP A 99 7.09 -31.83 17.42
N ALA A 100 6.77 -32.98 18.00
CA ALA A 100 7.34 -33.50 19.23
C ALA A 100 7.91 -34.92 19.04
N SER A 101 8.26 -35.27 17.81
CA SER A 101 8.93 -36.52 17.43
C SER A 101 10.39 -36.58 17.90
N GLY A 102 10.98 -37.78 17.87
CA GLY A 102 12.31 -38.01 18.42
C GLY A 102 13.44 -37.19 17.76
N SER A 103 13.27 -36.80 16.49
CA SER A 103 14.24 -35.96 15.75
C SER A 103 14.33 -34.56 16.33
N MET A 104 13.22 -34.03 16.85
CA MET A 104 13.12 -32.69 17.42
C MET A 104 13.89 -32.50 18.74
N GLY A 105 14.46 -33.55 19.33
CA GLY A 105 15.11 -33.49 20.64
C GLY A 105 16.22 -32.42 20.76
N GLY A 106 16.92 -32.10 19.68
CA GLY A 106 17.96 -31.06 19.66
C GLY A 106 17.47 -29.64 19.38
N ALA A 107 16.23 -29.47 18.91
CA ALA A 107 15.69 -28.19 18.43
C ALA A 107 14.37 -27.77 19.12
N ILE A 108 13.81 -28.61 20.00
CA ILE A 108 12.55 -28.33 20.69
C ILE A 108 12.61 -27.06 21.56
N ASP A 109 13.73 -26.82 22.25
CA ASP A 109 13.88 -25.65 23.12
C ASP A 109 13.86 -24.34 22.30
N ASP A 110 14.60 -24.33 21.19
CA ASP A 110 14.63 -23.19 20.28
C ASP A 110 13.30 -22.98 19.58
N MET A 111 12.59 -24.07 19.23
CA MET A 111 11.23 -23.97 18.69
C MET A 111 10.26 -23.35 19.71
N ARG A 112 10.24 -23.84 20.95
CA ARG A 112 9.35 -23.30 22.00
C ARG A 112 9.62 -21.81 22.23
N GLN A 113 10.89 -21.43 22.26
CA GLN A 113 11.29 -20.03 22.41
C GLN A 113 10.87 -19.19 21.20
N ALA A 114 11.17 -19.63 19.98
CA ALA A 114 10.84 -18.92 18.74
C ALA A 114 9.33 -18.76 18.55
N ALA A 115 8.57 -19.83 18.73
CA ALA A 115 7.12 -19.82 18.63
C ALA A 115 6.51 -18.89 19.67
N SER A 116 6.94 -18.98 20.94
CA SER A 116 6.44 -18.11 22.02
C SER A 116 6.68 -16.63 21.73
N GLN A 117 7.88 -16.27 21.25
CA GLN A 117 8.22 -14.89 20.87
C GLN A 117 7.42 -14.39 19.67
N ALA A 118 7.09 -15.27 18.72
CA ALA A 118 6.32 -14.88 17.55
C ALA A 118 4.84 -14.59 17.91
N ILE A 119 4.30 -15.24 18.95
CA ILE A 119 2.96 -14.90 19.48
C ILE A 119 2.88 -13.45 19.96
N ASP A 120 3.96 -12.89 20.52
CA ASP A 120 3.98 -11.49 20.95
C ASP A 120 3.75 -10.50 19.78
N GLY A 121 4.13 -10.91 18.56
CA GLY A 121 3.97 -10.13 17.35
C GLY A 121 2.65 -10.35 16.60
N ALA A 122 1.80 -11.26 17.06
CA ALA A 122 0.55 -11.63 16.41
C ALA A 122 -0.52 -10.52 16.45
N PRO A 123 -1.49 -10.53 15.51
CA PRO A 123 -2.65 -9.64 15.58
C PRO A 123 -3.41 -9.81 16.91
N PRO A 124 -3.87 -8.74 17.57
CA PRO A 124 -4.58 -8.83 18.86
C PRO A 124 -5.92 -9.57 18.78
N GLU A 125 -6.55 -9.60 17.61
CA GLU A 125 -7.77 -10.35 17.32
C GLU A 125 -7.55 -11.83 16.97
N ALA A 126 -6.29 -12.28 16.95
CA ALA A 126 -5.95 -13.67 16.64
C ALA A 126 -6.22 -14.60 17.83
N GLN A 127 -6.87 -15.72 17.53
CA GLN A 127 -7.13 -16.83 18.43
C GLN A 127 -6.26 -18.01 18.01
N PHE A 128 -5.52 -18.55 18.97
CA PHE A 128 -4.60 -19.65 18.71
C PHE A 128 -5.06 -20.94 19.39
N ALA A 129 -5.01 -22.03 18.65
CA ALA A 129 -5.01 -23.38 19.19
C ALA A 129 -3.59 -23.96 19.08
N VAL A 130 -3.21 -24.83 20.02
CA VAL A 130 -1.90 -25.49 20.01
C VAL A 130 -2.11 -27.00 20.01
N ILE A 131 -1.57 -27.63 18.96
CA ILE A 131 -1.57 -29.07 18.76
C ILE A 131 -0.13 -29.55 18.85
N ARG A 132 0.08 -30.60 19.64
CA ARG A 132 1.32 -31.35 19.68
C ARG A 132 1.14 -32.63 18.89
N PHE A 133 2.14 -33.03 18.11
CA PHE A 133 2.06 -34.30 17.42
C PHE A 133 3.37 -35.09 17.40
N ASN A 134 3.23 -36.41 17.33
CA ASN A 134 4.25 -37.38 16.96
C ASN A 134 3.55 -38.56 16.25
N GLU A 135 3.51 -39.76 16.85
CA GLU A 135 2.55 -40.82 16.46
C GLU A 135 1.16 -40.61 17.09
N ASP A 136 1.09 -39.84 18.17
CA ASP A 136 -0.14 -39.35 18.79
C ASP A 136 -0.36 -37.87 18.44
N ILE A 137 -1.62 -37.44 18.37
CA ILE A 137 -2.00 -36.05 18.09
C ILE A 137 -2.83 -35.53 19.25
N ASP A 138 -2.26 -34.58 19.99
CA ASP A 138 -2.83 -34.05 21.23
C ASP A 138 -3.20 -32.56 21.06
N LEU A 139 -4.46 -32.22 21.31
CA LEU A 139 -4.87 -30.82 21.46
C LEU A 139 -4.42 -30.31 22.84
N VAL A 140 -3.29 -29.62 22.90
CA VAL A 140 -2.73 -29.06 24.13
C VAL A 140 -3.58 -27.87 24.62
N ARG A 141 -4.04 -27.06 23.67
CA ARG A 141 -4.87 -25.89 23.95
C ARG A 141 -5.85 -25.63 22.81
N ASP A 142 -7.13 -25.57 23.16
CA ASP A 142 -8.19 -25.09 22.26
C ASP A 142 -8.10 -23.56 22.06
N PHE A 143 -8.80 -23.03 21.06
CA PHE A 143 -8.73 -21.63 20.63
C PHE A 143 -8.89 -20.65 21.78
N THR A 144 -7.94 -19.74 21.89
CA THR A 144 -7.94 -18.67 22.89
C THR A 144 -7.21 -17.44 22.36
N ALA A 145 -7.73 -16.25 22.68
CA ALA A 145 -7.04 -14.97 22.45
C ALA A 145 -6.04 -14.63 23.59
N ASP A 146 -6.06 -15.38 24.70
CA ASP A 146 -5.13 -15.21 25.81
C ASP A 146 -3.72 -15.72 25.42
N GLN A 147 -2.88 -14.81 24.94
CA GLN A 147 -1.51 -15.09 24.50
C GLN A 147 -0.66 -15.80 25.56
N ALA A 148 -0.86 -15.50 26.85
CA ALA A 148 -0.11 -16.15 27.92
C ALA A 148 -0.45 -17.66 28.00
N ARG A 149 -1.73 -18.02 27.83
CA ARG A 149 -2.14 -19.44 27.78
C ARG A 149 -1.64 -20.17 26.56
N VAL A 150 -1.49 -19.46 25.43
CA VAL A 150 -0.90 -20.01 24.20
C VAL A 150 0.58 -20.30 24.42
N GLN A 151 1.31 -19.32 24.98
CA GLN A 151 2.73 -19.47 25.32
C GLN A 151 2.95 -20.59 26.34
N ASP A 152 2.12 -20.70 27.38
CA ASP A 152 2.18 -21.80 28.35
C ASP A 152 1.97 -23.17 27.67
N ALA A 153 1.02 -23.25 26.73
CA ALA A 153 0.76 -24.46 25.96
C ALA A 153 1.97 -24.85 25.09
N ILE A 154 2.54 -23.89 24.35
CA ILE A 154 3.77 -24.09 23.56
C ILE A 154 4.92 -24.58 24.46
N ASN A 155 5.13 -23.90 25.60
CA ASN A 155 6.21 -24.23 26.52
C ASN A 155 6.05 -25.60 27.19
N SER A 156 4.82 -26.12 27.28
CA SER A 156 4.53 -27.44 27.84
C SER A 156 4.84 -28.62 26.91
N VAL A 157 5.08 -28.36 25.62
CA VAL A 157 5.36 -29.42 24.63
C VAL A 157 6.69 -30.11 24.96
N GLN A 158 6.67 -31.44 24.99
CA GLN A 158 7.82 -32.29 25.24
C GLN A 158 8.00 -33.29 24.10
N VAL A 159 9.25 -33.60 23.77
CA VAL A 159 9.63 -34.58 22.76
C VAL A 159 9.53 -36.00 23.33
N ASP A 160 8.96 -36.90 22.54
CA ASP A 160 9.02 -38.35 22.78
C ASP A 160 9.85 -39.02 21.67
N ASN A 161 10.44 -40.18 21.96
CA ASN A 161 11.11 -40.99 20.94
C ASN A 161 10.08 -41.77 20.08
N LYS A 162 9.24 -41.02 19.35
CA LYS A 162 8.16 -41.47 18.45
C LYS A 162 8.32 -40.85 17.06
N GLY A 163 7.61 -41.39 16.09
CA GLY A 163 7.65 -40.98 14.68
C GLY A 163 6.90 -39.67 14.45
N THR A 164 6.74 -39.32 13.18
CA THR A 164 6.20 -38.04 12.74
C THR A 164 4.98 -38.29 11.85
N CYS A 165 3.76 -38.22 12.39
CA CYS A 165 2.49 -38.30 11.64
C CYS A 165 2.06 -36.90 11.17
N LEU A 166 2.80 -36.35 10.22
CA LEU A 166 2.67 -34.96 9.74
C LEU A 166 1.31 -34.68 9.11
N TYR A 167 0.83 -35.55 8.23
CA TYR A 167 -0.41 -35.30 7.49
C TYR A 167 -1.64 -35.47 8.38
N ASP A 168 -1.70 -36.50 9.22
CA ASP A 168 -2.82 -36.69 10.16
C ASP A 168 -2.90 -35.52 11.17
N ALA A 169 -1.76 -35.03 11.66
CA ALA A 169 -1.71 -33.88 12.56
C ALA A 169 -2.19 -32.59 11.89
N THR A 170 -1.73 -32.35 10.66
CA THR A 170 -2.12 -31.16 9.89
C THR A 170 -3.59 -31.23 9.47
N TYR A 171 -4.08 -32.41 9.07
CA TYR A 171 -5.48 -32.65 8.75
C TYR A 171 -6.37 -32.35 9.96
N THR A 172 -5.98 -32.84 11.14
CA THR A 172 -6.69 -32.56 12.41
C THR A 172 -6.72 -31.06 12.71
N ALA A 173 -5.65 -30.32 12.41
CA ALA A 173 -5.61 -28.88 12.59
C ALA A 173 -6.52 -28.13 11.62
N VAL A 174 -6.55 -28.53 10.34
CA VAL A 174 -7.48 -27.97 9.34
C VAL A 174 -8.93 -28.22 9.77
N ASP A 175 -9.25 -29.43 10.23
CA ASP A 175 -10.59 -29.78 10.70
C ASP A 175 -11.00 -28.94 11.92
N LEU A 176 -10.09 -28.77 12.89
CA LEU A 176 -10.31 -27.92 14.05
C LEU A 176 -10.60 -26.45 13.67
N VAL A 177 -9.80 -25.86 12.77
CA VAL A 177 -10.01 -24.50 12.27
C VAL A 177 -11.35 -24.39 11.51
N ASN A 178 -11.64 -25.34 10.64
CA ASN A 178 -12.86 -25.39 9.84
C ASN A 178 -14.10 -25.47 10.74
N GLN A 179 -14.09 -26.33 11.77
CA GLN A 179 -15.19 -26.43 12.73
C GLN A 179 -15.38 -25.13 13.52
N ALA A 180 -14.30 -24.54 14.03
CA ALA A 180 -14.35 -23.30 14.80
C ALA A 180 -14.88 -22.10 13.98
N THR A 181 -14.67 -22.11 12.67
CA THR A 181 -15.06 -21.01 11.76
C THR A 181 -16.31 -21.32 10.93
N SER A 182 -16.95 -22.47 11.11
CA SER A 182 -18.12 -22.92 10.35
C SER A 182 -19.32 -21.95 10.37
N THR A 183 -19.45 -21.16 11.44
CA THR A 183 -20.51 -20.13 11.60
C THR A 183 -20.03 -18.71 11.29
N LEU A 184 -18.73 -18.55 10.97
CA LEU A 184 -18.07 -17.28 10.70
C LEU A 184 -17.39 -17.36 9.32
N PRO A 185 -18.16 -17.26 8.23
CA PRO A 185 -17.62 -17.42 6.87
C PRO A 185 -16.50 -16.41 6.55
N GLN A 186 -16.55 -15.22 7.16
CA GLN A 186 -15.57 -14.14 6.96
C GLN A 186 -14.37 -14.20 7.91
N ALA A 187 -14.32 -15.19 8.83
CA ALA A 187 -13.19 -15.34 9.73
C ALA A 187 -11.94 -15.78 8.96
N ARG A 188 -10.80 -15.18 9.32
CA ARG A 188 -9.50 -15.59 8.79
C ARG A 188 -9.08 -16.93 9.37
N ARG A 189 -8.43 -17.74 8.54
CA ARG A 189 -8.07 -19.14 8.84
C ARG A 189 -6.62 -19.37 8.50
N ALA A 190 -5.90 -20.09 9.35
CA ALA A 190 -4.55 -20.55 9.07
C ALA A 190 -4.18 -21.76 9.92
N VAL A 191 -3.32 -22.62 9.37
CA VAL A 191 -2.59 -23.64 10.13
C VAL A 191 -1.11 -23.31 10.00
N ILE A 192 -0.35 -23.34 11.09
CA ILE A 192 1.11 -23.22 11.07
C ILE A 192 1.69 -24.55 11.51
N VAL A 193 2.36 -25.26 10.60
CA VAL A 193 2.99 -26.54 10.88
C VAL A 193 4.49 -26.34 11.02
N PHE A 194 5.03 -26.85 12.10
CA PHE A 194 6.46 -26.87 12.35
C PHE A 194 6.95 -28.31 12.46
N THR A 195 7.97 -28.68 11.67
CA THR A 195 8.55 -30.03 11.67
C THR A 195 10.01 -30.04 11.18
N ASP A 196 10.80 -31.00 11.67
CA ASP A 196 12.15 -31.32 11.17
C ASP A 196 12.22 -32.68 10.45
N GLY A 197 11.06 -33.31 10.21
CA GLY A 197 10.95 -34.67 9.75
C GLY A 197 10.10 -34.84 8.49
N ARG A 198 10.11 -36.07 7.98
CA ARG A 198 9.17 -36.58 6.97
C ARG A 198 8.02 -37.30 7.67
N ASP A 199 6.92 -37.54 6.96
CA ASP A 199 5.86 -38.39 7.47
C ASP A 199 6.32 -39.86 7.57
N GLU A 200 6.88 -40.28 8.72
CA GLU A 200 7.44 -41.63 8.90
C GLU A 200 7.50 -42.09 10.37
N LEU A 201 7.43 -43.41 10.58
CA LEU A 201 7.57 -44.04 11.90
C LEU A 201 9.06 -44.14 12.32
N VAL A 202 9.36 -44.21 13.63
CA VAL A 202 10.74 -44.35 14.17
C VAL A 202 11.45 -45.62 13.69
N ALA A 203 10.70 -46.63 13.23
CA ALA A 203 11.23 -47.92 12.86
C ALA A 203 11.64 -47.97 11.37
N GLY A 204 12.87 -47.53 11.06
CA GLY A 204 13.81 -48.06 10.06
C GLY A 204 13.37 -48.50 8.64
N GLU A 205 12.12 -48.32 8.22
CA GLU A 205 11.55 -48.91 7.00
C GLU A 205 10.97 -47.88 6.03
N GLY A 206 10.88 -46.59 6.41
CA GLY A 206 10.29 -45.56 5.55
C GLY A 206 8.79 -45.74 5.30
N ASN A 207 8.09 -46.45 6.19
CA ASN A 207 6.63 -46.55 6.15
C ASN A 207 6.01 -45.21 6.61
N PRO A 208 4.99 -44.70 5.90
CA PRO A 208 4.29 -43.49 6.30
C PRO A 208 3.63 -43.68 7.67
N CYS A 209 3.67 -42.62 8.48
CA CYS A 209 3.04 -42.61 9.80
C CYS A 209 1.55 -42.29 9.66
N SER A 210 1.23 -41.31 8.82
CA SER A 210 -0.14 -40.83 8.63
C SER A 210 -1.00 -41.81 7.85
N ARG A 211 -2.29 -41.82 8.17
CA ARG A 211 -3.31 -42.52 7.39
C ARG A 211 -3.79 -41.68 6.21
N HIS A 212 -3.82 -40.37 6.39
CA HIS A 212 -4.09 -39.41 5.32
C HIS A 212 -2.87 -39.23 4.45
N THR A 213 -3.11 -39.04 3.16
CA THR A 213 -2.07 -38.74 2.17
C THR A 213 -1.90 -37.22 1.99
N TYR A 214 -0.77 -36.82 1.40
CA TYR A 214 -0.52 -35.44 0.97
C TYR A 214 -1.69 -34.86 0.15
N SER A 215 -2.20 -35.61 -0.84
CA SER A 215 -3.29 -35.15 -1.72
C SER A 215 -4.58 -34.92 -0.93
N GLU A 216 -4.96 -35.86 -0.07
CA GLU A 216 -6.18 -35.74 0.74
C GLU A 216 -6.13 -34.54 1.69
N LEU A 217 -4.94 -34.22 2.22
CA LEU A 217 -4.74 -33.03 3.03
C LEU A 217 -4.92 -31.75 2.21
N VAL A 218 -4.28 -31.65 1.04
CA VAL A 218 -4.40 -30.47 0.15
C VAL A 218 -5.84 -30.29 -0.32
N ASP A 219 -6.50 -31.37 -0.74
CA ASP A 219 -7.91 -31.35 -1.18
C ASP A 219 -8.84 -30.87 -0.05
N PHE A 220 -8.61 -31.35 1.18
CA PHE A 220 -9.39 -30.93 2.34
C PHE A 220 -9.11 -29.48 2.75
N ALA A 221 -7.86 -29.01 2.66
CA ALA A 221 -7.50 -27.64 2.99
C ALA A 221 -8.02 -26.61 1.98
N THR A 222 -8.15 -26.99 0.71
CA THR A 222 -8.54 -26.11 -0.41
C THR A 222 -10.01 -26.20 -0.80
N MET A 223 -10.78 -27.13 -0.22
CA MET A 223 -12.22 -27.19 -0.49
C MET A 223 -12.94 -25.93 0.03
N ARG A 224 -13.98 -25.50 -0.70
CA ARG A 224 -14.77 -24.27 -0.44
C ARG A 224 -15.16 -24.05 1.03
N ASN A 225 -15.50 -25.12 1.75
CA ASN A 225 -15.99 -24.99 3.12
C ASN A 225 -14.85 -24.82 4.13
N ALA A 226 -13.66 -25.36 3.84
CA ALA A 226 -12.50 -25.26 4.70
C ALA A 226 -11.64 -24.03 4.37
N ASN A 227 -11.15 -23.88 3.14
CA ASN A 227 -10.32 -22.76 2.70
C ASN A 227 -9.27 -22.35 3.77
N VAL A 228 -8.42 -23.29 4.18
CA VAL A 228 -7.45 -23.11 5.28
C VAL A 228 -6.03 -23.14 4.73
N PRO A 229 -5.37 -21.98 4.60
CA PRO A 229 -3.95 -21.91 4.28
C PRO A 229 -3.06 -22.64 5.29
N ILE A 230 -2.16 -23.47 4.79
CA ILE A 230 -1.18 -24.19 5.61
C ILE A 230 0.17 -23.49 5.45
N HIS A 231 0.65 -22.87 6.51
CA HIS A 231 1.99 -22.31 6.60
C HIS A 231 2.96 -23.37 7.13
N THR A 232 4.13 -23.51 6.54
CA THR A 232 5.11 -24.52 6.95
C THR A 232 6.42 -23.88 7.42
N ILE A 233 6.96 -24.41 8.52
CA ILE A 233 8.26 -24.04 9.05
C ILE A 233 9.09 -25.31 9.16
N GLY A 234 10.18 -25.37 8.39
CA GLY A 234 11.04 -26.55 8.30
C GLY A 234 12.47 -26.28 8.75
N LEU A 235 13.06 -27.22 9.49
CA LEU A 235 14.44 -27.14 10.00
C LEU A 235 15.47 -27.81 9.07
N SER A 236 16.13 -27.05 8.20
CA SER A 236 17.20 -27.55 7.32
C SER A 236 18.49 -27.82 8.13
N GLY A 237 18.63 -29.01 8.70
CA GLY A 237 19.77 -29.39 9.53
C GLY A 237 19.92 -30.88 9.82
N GLY A 238 18.81 -31.63 9.80
CA GLY A 238 18.81 -33.09 9.78
C GLY A 238 18.86 -33.63 8.34
N GLN A 239 19.40 -34.84 8.14
CA GLN A 239 19.48 -35.51 6.82
C GLN A 239 18.11 -35.83 6.17
N ASN A 240 16.98 -35.42 6.77
CA ASN A 240 15.66 -36.00 6.54
C ASN A 240 14.51 -35.01 6.28
N VAL A 241 14.71 -33.68 6.21
CA VAL A 241 13.59 -32.76 5.91
C VAL A 241 13.22 -32.81 4.42
N ASN A 242 11.93 -33.02 4.13
CA ASN A 242 11.40 -32.86 2.78
C ASN A 242 11.00 -31.41 2.50
N GLU A 243 12.01 -30.54 2.33
CA GLU A 243 11.81 -29.09 2.15
C GLU A 243 10.90 -28.78 0.95
N THR A 244 11.05 -29.53 -0.13
CA THR A 244 10.24 -29.40 -1.35
C THR A 244 8.77 -29.64 -1.05
N GLU A 245 8.47 -30.69 -0.29
CA GLU A 245 7.10 -31.05 0.05
C GLU A 245 6.45 -30.04 0.99
N LEU A 246 7.17 -29.55 2.00
CA LEU A 246 6.67 -28.49 2.88
C LEU A 246 6.40 -27.19 2.12
N ARG A 247 7.26 -26.84 1.15
CA ARG A 247 7.05 -25.67 0.27
C ARG A 247 5.87 -25.85 -0.65
N ASN A 248 5.68 -27.05 -1.21
CA ASN A 248 4.53 -27.35 -2.06
C ASN A 248 3.22 -27.34 -1.26
N LEU A 249 3.20 -27.95 -0.08
CA LEU A 249 2.03 -27.95 0.81
C LEU A 249 1.57 -26.52 1.12
N ALA A 250 2.52 -25.63 1.45
CA ALA A 250 2.18 -24.24 1.70
C ALA A 250 1.70 -23.53 0.43
N ARG A 251 2.39 -23.71 -0.70
CA ARG A 251 2.03 -23.06 -1.95
C ARG A 251 0.65 -23.48 -2.45
N GLU A 252 0.35 -24.78 -2.45
CA GLU A 252 -0.89 -25.34 -2.98
C GLU A 252 -2.11 -24.99 -2.13
N THR A 253 -1.90 -24.67 -0.85
CA THR A 253 -2.97 -24.22 0.07
C THR A 253 -3.05 -22.71 0.24
N GLY A 254 -2.21 -21.93 -0.45
CA GLY A 254 -2.18 -20.46 -0.31
C GLY A 254 -1.46 -19.95 0.94
N GLY A 255 -0.69 -20.80 1.61
CA GLY A 255 0.16 -20.48 2.75
C GLY A 255 1.58 -20.02 2.38
N LEU A 256 2.39 -19.79 3.42
CA LEU A 256 3.79 -19.37 3.32
C LEU A 256 4.71 -20.45 3.89
N ALA A 257 5.89 -20.64 3.29
CA ALA A 257 6.88 -21.60 3.75
C ALA A 257 8.18 -20.89 4.16
N ALA A 258 8.68 -21.21 5.35
CA ALA A 258 9.95 -20.72 5.87
C ALA A 258 10.85 -21.91 6.24
N ILE A 259 11.90 -22.13 5.43
CA ILE A 259 12.85 -23.23 5.62
C ILE A 259 14.21 -22.66 5.98
N GLY A 260 14.77 -23.09 7.09
CA GLY A 260 16.07 -22.60 7.56
C GLY A 260 16.67 -23.48 8.64
N ASN A 261 17.91 -23.20 9.01
CA ASN A 261 18.56 -23.91 10.10
C ASN A 261 18.01 -23.46 11.47
N GLN A 262 18.45 -24.12 12.53
CA GLN A 262 18.06 -23.83 13.91
C GLN A 262 18.27 -22.36 14.31
N ALA A 263 19.32 -21.70 13.80
CA ALA A 263 19.58 -20.28 14.09
C ALA A 263 18.59 -19.33 13.39
N ALA A 264 17.99 -19.74 12.26
CA ALA A 264 17.01 -18.96 11.53
C ALA A 264 15.57 -19.17 12.04
N LEU A 265 15.37 -20.06 13.00
CA LEU A 265 14.04 -20.49 13.42
C LEU A 265 13.16 -19.34 13.95
N ALA A 266 13.74 -18.45 14.75
CA ALA A 266 13.05 -17.27 15.26
C ALA A 266 12.62 -16.33 14.13
N ASP A 267 13.44 -16.19 13.09
CA ASP A 267 13.12 -15.37 11.93
C ASP A 267 12.03 -16.01 11.08
N SER A 268 12.06 -17.34 10.90
CA SER A 268 11.03 -18.10 10.19
C SER A 268 9.65 -17.95 10.85
N PHE A 269 9.56 -18.12 12.18
CA PHE A 269 8.30 -17.91 12.90
C PHE A 269 7.79 -16.48 12.76
N ARG A 270 8.69 -15.49 12.90
CA ARG A 270 8.33 -14.08 12.74
C ARG A 270 7.80 -13.78 11.35
N GLN A 271 8.45 -14.30 10.30
CA GLN A 271 8.01 -14.14 8.92
C GLN A 271 6.59 -14.67 8.69
N ILE A 272 6.26 -15.85 9.21
CA ILE A 272 4.92 -16.41 9.07
C ILE A 272 3.89 -15.55 9.79
N ILE A 273 4.15 -15.15 11.05
CA ILE A 273 3.24 -14.28 11.82
C ILE A 273 3.09 -12.89 11.19
N GLU A 274 4.16 -12.31 10.64
CA GLU A 274 4.09 -11.07 9.85
C GLU A 274 3.23 -11.27 8.60
N GLY A 275 3.31 -12.43 7.95
CA GLY A 275 2.44 -12.78 6.83
C GLY A 275 0.97 -12.77 7.19
N LEU A 276 0.62 -13.31 8.37
CA LEU A 276 -0.75 -13.26 8.89
C LEU A 276 -1.27 -11.82 9.07
N ARG A 277 -0.41 -10.87 9.45
CA ARG A 277 -0.74 -9.44 9.57
C ARG A 277 -0.78 -8.71 8.24
N SER A 278 -0.06 -9.23 7.26
CA SER A 278 0.15 -8.61 5.95
C SER A 278 -0.90 -9.03 4.92
N GLN A 279 -1.93 -9.78 5.34
CA GLN A 279 -3.06 -10.12 4.49
C GLN A 279 -3.88 -8.89 4.12
N PHE A 280 -4.40 -8.92 2.90
CA PHE A 280 -5.31 -7.95 2.31
C PHE A 280 -6.56 -8.69 1.81
N LEU A 281 -7.65 -7.94 1.66
CA LEU A 281 -8.91 -8.41 1.13
C LEU A 281 -9.24 -7.60 -0.13
N ALA A 282 -9.48 -8.29 -1.24
CA ALA A 282 -10.07 -7.72 -2.45
C ALA A 282 -11.54 -8.17 -2.56
N SER A 283 -12.47 -7.23 -2.44
CA SER A 283 -13.91 -7.50 -2.49
C SER A 283 -14.53 -6.98 -3.78
N ALA A 284 -15.27 -7.84 -4.48
CA ALA A 284 -15.95 -7.50 -5.73
C ALA A 284 -17.37 -8.08 -5.81
N GLN A 285 -18.20 -7.46 -6.64
CA GLN A 285 -19.53 -7.97 -7.01
C GLN A 285 -19.50 -8.47 -8.46
N LEU A 286 -19.79 -9.76 -8.66
CA LEU A 286 -19.67 -10.42 -9.95
C LEU A 286 -21.04 -10.90 -10.47
N PHE A 287 -21.11 -11.13 -11.77
CA PHE A 287 -22.29 -11.69 -12.44
C PHE A 287 -21.96 -13.00 -13.22
N PRO A 288 -21.44 -14.04 -12.56
CA PRO A 288 -21.10 -15.31 -13.22
C PRO A 288 -22.34 -16.18 -13.44
N THR A 289 -22.24 -17.14 -14.36
CA THR A 289 -23.18 -18.27 -14.46
C THR A 289 -22.93 -19.29 -13.34
N GLN A 290 -23.87 -20.20 -13.10
CA GLN A 290 -23.69 -21.31 -12.18
C GLN A 290 -22.52 -22.20 -12.59
N GLY A 291 -21.72 -22.65 -11.61
CA GLY A 291 -20.62 -23.60 -11.81
C GLY A 291 -19.26 -23.09 -11.32
N ASP A 292 -18.21 -23.82 -11.69
CA ASP A 292 -16.84 -23.49 -11.35
C ASP A 292 -16.24 -22.51 -12.36
N HIS A 293 -15.56 -21.50 -11.85
CA HIS A 293 -14.91 -20.45 -12.63
C HIS A 293 -13.45 -20.34 -12.25
N SER A 294 -12.61 -20.04 -13.25
CA SER A 294 -11.26 -19.57 -13.03
C SER A 294 -11.28 -18.05 -13.19
N ALA A 295 -10.57 -17.33 -12.33
CA ALA A 295 -10.46 -15.88 -12.38
C ALA A 295 -9.04 -15.43 -12.07
N THR A 296 -8.77 -14.20 -12.43
CA THR A 296 -7.47 -13.55 -12.29
C THR A 296 -7.65 -12.30 -11.43
N LEU A 297 -6.96 -12.24 -10.29
CA LEU A 297 -6.84 -11.02 -9.49
C LEU A 297 -5.65 -10.23 -10.00
N THR A 298 -5.87 -8.96 -10.34
CA THR A 298 -4.82 -8.00 -10.71
C THR A 298 -4.77 -6.89 -9.67
N VAL A 299 -3.61 -6.69 -9.05
CA VAL A 299 -3.35 -5.64 -8.06
C VAL A 299 -2.35 -4.65 -8.66
N ASN A 300 -2.80 -3.41 -8.85
CA ASN A 300 -1.97 -2.33 -9.37
C ASN A 300 -1.34 -1.55 -8.21
N LEU A 301 -0.05 -1.26 -8.34
CA LEU A 301 0.77 -0.57 -7.36
C LEU A 301 0.95 0.90 -7.78
N ARG A 302 1.14 1.79 -6.80
CA ARG A 302 1.30 3.25 -7.01
C ARG A 302 2.56 3.64 -7.77
N ASP A 303 3.53 2.73 -7.86
CA ASP A 303 4.75 2.92 -8.66
C ASP A 303 4.57 2.53 -10.14
N GLY A 304 3.35 2.11 -10.53
CA GLY A 304 3.02 1.66 -11.88
C GLY A 304 3.25 0.17 -12.12
N GLY A 305 3.70 -0.59 -11.10
CA GLY A 305 3.76 -2.05 -11.15
C GLY A 305 2.37 -2.69 -11.12
N SER A 306 2.25 -3.89 -11.67
CA SER A 306 1.02 -4.70 -11.58
C SER A 306 1.38 -6.12 -11.22
N LEU A 307 0.66 -6.69 -10.26
CA LEU A 307 0.81 -8.05 -9.77
C LEU A 307 -0.45 -8.83 -10.12
N THR A 308 -0.28 -10.05 -10.62
CA THR A 308 -1.41 -10.85 -11.10
C THR A 308 -1.28 -12.27 -10.60
N GLU A 309 -2.38 -12.86 -10.13
CA GLU A 309 -2.45 -14.27 -9.73
C GLU A 309 -3.83 -14.86 -10.04
N ASN A 310 -3.84 -16.14 -10.43
CA ASN A 310 -5.07 -16.86 -10.76
C ASN A 310 -5.64 -17.58 -9.54
N PHE A 311 -6.97 -17.71 -9.50
CA PHE A 311 -7.68 -18.49 -8.50
C PHE A 311 -8.97 -19.06 -9.08
N THR A 312 -9.61 -19.97 -8.33
CA THR A 312 -10.89 -20.57 -8.73
C THR A 312 -11.97 -20.27 -7.70
N PHE A 313 -13.21 -20.18 -8.14
CA PHE A 313 -14.36 -20.07 -7.24
C PHE A 313 -15.59 -20.74 -7.87
N THR A 314 -16.56 -21.11 -7.05
CA THR A 314 -17.80 -21.76 -7.50
C THR A 314 -19.00 -20.85 -7.22
N ALA A 315 -19.81 -20.60 -8.25
CA ALA A 315 -21.09 -19.92 -8.11
C ALA A 315 -22.22 -20.96 -8.01
N GLY A 316 -23.02 -20.91 -6.93
CA GLY A 316 -24.13 -21.81 -6.71
C GLY A 316 -25.35 -21.59 -7.62
N ARG A 317 -25.42 -20.45 -8.31
CA ARG A 317 -26.51 -20.06 -9.23
C ARG A 317 -26.04 -19.04 -10.27
N ASP A 318 -26.89 -18.77 -11.25
CA ASP A 318 -26.68 -17.69 -12.23
C ASP A 318 -26.93 -16.31 -11.60
N TYR A 319 -26.05 -15.37 -11.92
CA TYR A 319 -26.17 -13.95 -11.58
C TYR A 319 -26.19 -13.13 -12.85
N PHE A 320 -27.15 -12.20 -12.95
CA PHE A 320 -27.35 -11.39 -14.14
C PHE A 320 -27.08 -9.94 -13.81
N ARG A 321 -26.29 -9.27 -14.65
CA ARG A 321 -26.08 -7.83 -14.52
C ARG A 321 -27.44 -7.13 -14.67
N PRO A 322 -27.84 -6.30 -13.70
CA PRO A 322 -29.02 -5.47 -13.89
C PRO A 322 -28.79 -4.53 -15.09
N PRO A 323 -29.82 -4.26 -15.91
CA PRO A 323 -29.72 -3.28 -16.98
C PRO A 323 -29.22 -1.93 -16.42
N GLU A 324 -28.27 -1.29 -17.11
CA GLU A 324 -27.81 0.04 -16.73
C GLU A 324 -28.94 1.06 -16.93
N PRO A 325 -29.06 2.09 -16.08
CA PRO A 325 -30.05 3.15 -16.28
C PRO A 325 -29.83 3.84 -17.63
N VAL A 326 -30.94 4.20 -18.29
CA VAL A 326 -30.90 5.00 -19.52
C VAL A 326 -30.69 6.47 -19.16
N GLU A 327 -29.77 7.12 -19.85
CA GLU A 327 -29.47 8.54 -19.83
C GLU A 327 -29.44 9.02 -21.29
N LEU A 328 -29.93 10.24 -21.51
CA LEU A 328 -29.82 10.96 -22.77
C LEU A 328 -28.93 12.18 -22.57
N ALA A 329 -27.93 12.34 -23.41
CA ALA A 329 -27.14 13.56 -23.47
C ALA A 329 -27.14 14.12 -24.89
N LEU A 330 -27.09 15.45 -25.00
CA LEU A 330 -26.98 16.14 -26.27
C LEU A 330 -25.52 16.10 -26.75
N ASP A 331 -25.21 15.31 -27.78
CA ASP A 331 -23.85 15.26 -28.35
C ASP A 331 -23.57 16.42 -29.30
N SER A 332 -24.45 16.63 -30.29
CA SER A 332 -24.27 17.71 -31.27
C SER A 332 -25.57 18.22 -31.89
N LEU A 333 -25.56 19.42 -32.49
CA LEU A 333 -26.70 20.11 -33.12
C LEU A 333 -26.20 20.95 -34.32
N ARG A 334 -25.75 20.29 -35.37
CA ARG A 334 -25.05 20.97 -36.48
C ARG A 334 -25.92 21.13 -37.72
N PRO A 335 -25.78 22.19 -38.51
CA PRO A 335 -26.37 22.26 -39.84
C PRO A 335 -25.77 21.20 -40.77
N ASP A 336 -26.60 20.57 -41.59
CA ASP A 336 -26.20 19.70 -42.70
C ASP A 336 -25.87 20.51 -43.97
N GLU A 337 -25.49 19.81 -45.05
CA GLU A 337 -25.19 20.46 -46.35
C GLU A 337 -26.40 21.18 -46.97
N ALA A 338 -27.62 20.87 -46.53
CA ALA A 338 -28.87 21.50 -46.97
C ALA A 338 -29.32 22.66 -46.08
N GLY A 339 -28.65 22.89 -44.94
CA GLY A 339 -28.99 23.92 -43.94
C GLY A 339 -30.00 23.47 -42.88
N ASN A 340 -30.39 22.19 -42.86
CA ASN A 340 -31.20 21.61 -41.78
C ASN A 340 -30.34 21.32 -40.57
N LEU A 341 -30.91 21.33 -39.36
CA LEU A 341 -30.16 20.98 -38.16
C LEU A 341 -30.17 19.47 -37.96
N VAL A 342 -29.03 18.89 -37.61
CA VAL A 342 -28.88 17.48 -37.22
C VAL A 342 -28.54 17.43 -35.75
N LEU A 343 -29.50 16.95 -34.98
CA LEU A 343 -29.38 16.68 -33.55
C LEU A 343 -28.78 15.29 -33.35
N THR A 344 -27.60 15.18 -32.75
CA THR A 344 -27.03 13.90 -32.32
C THR A 344 -27.21 13.76 -30.82
N LEU A 345 -27.81 12.66 -30.38
CA LEU A 345 -27.97 12.30 -28.98
C LEU A 345 -27.05 11.14 -28.63
N GLU A 346 -26.44 11.19 -27.45
CA GLU A 346 -25.82 10.03 -26.81
C GLU A 346 -26.87 9.33 -25.94
N VAL A 347 -27.04 8.02 -26.13
CA VAL A 347 -28.04 7.20 -25.45
C VAL A 347 -27.34 6.08 -24.69
N THR A 348 -27.42 6.05 -23.36
CA THR A 348 -26.96 4.89 -22.59
C THR A 348 -28.00 3.77 -22.66
N SER A 349 -27.54 2.52 -22.79
CA SER A 349 -28.42 1.35 -22.91
C SER A 349 -29.53 1.49 -23.98
N PRO A 350 -29.18 1.72 -25.27
CA PRO A 350 -30.15 1.92 -26.34
C PRO A 350 -31.14 0.76 -26.52
N GLU A 351 -30.76 -0.46 -26.12
CA GLU A 351 -31.62 -1.64 -26.13
C GLU A 351 -32.86 -1.55 -25.21
N GLN A 352 -32.85 -0.63 -24.25
CA GLN A 352 -33.98 -0.38 -23.33
C GLN A 352 -34.93 0.72 -23.83
N VAL A 353 -34.59 1.39 -24.93
CA VAL A 353 -35.39 2.49 -25.51
C VAL A 353 -36.07 2.00 -26.78
N GLY A 354 -37.39 2.13 -26.84
CA GLY A 354 -38.17 1.82 -28.04
C GLY A 354 -38.33 3.02 -28.96
N GLN A 355 -38.37 4.23 -28.39
CA GLN A 355 -38.63 5.46 -29.11
C GLN A 355 -38.02 6.67 -28.39
N VAL A 356 -37.48 7.61 -29.18
CA VAL A 356 -37.09 8.94 -28.72
C VAL A 356 -37.95 9.98 -29.44
N GLU A 357 -38.57 10.88 -28.69
CA GLU A 357 -39.31 12.04 -29.20
C GLU A 357 -38.52 13.32 -28.93
N VAL A 358 -38.41 14.18 -29.94
CA VAL A 358 -37.73 15.47 -29.90
C VAL A 358 -38.76 16.54 -30.26
N ASN A 359 -39.01 17.45 -29.33
CA ASN A 359 -39.89 18.59 -29.49
C ASN A 359 -39.04 19.87 -29.59
N VAL A 360 -39.28 20.68 -30.61
CA VAL A 360 -38.66 22.01 -30.75
C VAL A 360 -39.71 23.06 -30.41
N LEU A 361 -39.40 23.95 -29.46
CA LEU A 361 -40.31 24.94 -28.91
C LEU A 361 -39.78 26.37 -29.10
N GLU A 362 -40.69 27.32 -29.32
CA GLU A 362 -40.43 28.77 -29.28
C GLU A 362 -41.28 29.37 -28.14
N ASP A 363 -40.64 30.01 -27.16
CA ASP A 363 -41.32 30.56 -25.97
C ASP A 363 -42.27 29.56 -25.28
N GLY A 364 -41.90 28.27 -25.26
CA GLY A 364 -42.70 27.18 -24.69
C GLY A 364 -43.86 26.68 -25.55
N VAL A 365 -43.98 27.16 -26.81
CA VAL A 365 -44.97 26.69 -27.78
C VAL A 365 -44.29 25.73 -28.76
N LEU A 366 -44.86 24.54 -28.94
CA LEU A 366 -44.37 23.53 -29.87
C LEU A 366 -44.39 24.07 -31.32
N VAL A 367 -43.22 24.08 -31.96
CA VAL A 367 -43.01 24.45 -33.36
C VAL A 367 -42.99 23.20 -34.22
N SER A 368 -42.12 22.24 -33.89
CA SER A 368 -41.96 20.99 -34.63
C SER A 368 -41.68 19.81 -33.71
N ARG A 369 -41.98 18.59 -34.21
CA ARG A 369 -41.80 17.33 -33.50
C ARG A 369 -41.17 16.29 -34.41
N TYR A 370 -40.21 15.57 -33.86
CA TYR A 370 -39.50 14.48 -34.53
C TYR A 370 -39.49 13.25 -33.63
N THR A 371 -39.46 12.08 -34.25
CA THR A 371 -39.51 10.82 -33.51
C THR A 371 -38.60 9.81 -34.20
N SER A 372 -37.78 9.11 -33.41
CA SER A 372 -36.96 8.01 -33.90
C SER A 372 -37.25 6.73 -33.13
N THR A 373 -37.26 5.61 -33.85
CA THR A 373 -37.40 4.25 -33.29
C THR A 373 -36.18 3.38 -33.59
N ASP A 374 -35.21 3.89 -34.36
CA ASP A 374 -33.95 3.21 -34.67
C ASP A 374 -32.89 3.72 -33.70
N ILE A 375 -32.91 3.20 -32.47
CA ILE A 375 -32.09 3.72 -31.38
C ILE A 375 -30.69 3.14 -31.46
N ALA A 376 -29.69 4.04 -31.45
CA ALA A 376 -28.28 3.71 -31.43
C ALA A 376 -27.59 4.48 -30.28
N PRO A 377 -26.40 4.03 -29.82
CA PRO A 377 -25.63 4.76 -28.79
C PRO A 377 -25.36 6.22 -29.16
N LEU A 378 -25.19 6.49 -30.46
CA LEU A 378 -25.15 7.84 -31.03
C LEU A 378 -26.27 7.95 -32.06
N LEU A 379 -27.31 8.71 -31.72
CA LEU A 379 -28.56 8.81 -32.46
C LEU A 379 -28.68 10.16 -33.17
N PRO A 380 -28.42 10.23 -34.49
CA PRO A 380 -28.68 11.43 -35.28
C PRO A 380 -30.16 11.56 -35.63
N ILE A 381 -30.69 12.77 -35.54
CA ILE A 381 -32.08 13.13 -35.83
C ILE A 381 -32.06 14.42 -36.66
N ASP A 382 -32.57 14.33 -37.89
CA ASP A 382 -32.67 15.47 -38.79
C ASP A 382 -33.87 16.35 -38.41
N LEU A 383 -33.61 17.59 -38.04
CA LEU A 383 -34.58 18.62 -37.70
C LEU A 383 -34.76 19.55 -38.91
N ASP A 384 -35.95 19.50 -39.51
CA ASP A 384 -36.35 20.45 -40.55
C ASP A 384 -36.34 21.89 -40.00
N THR A 385 -35.68 22.80 -40.71
CA THR A 385 -35.51 24.19 -40.30
C THR A 385 -36.47 25.16 -41.00
N ALA A 386 -37.39 24.66 -41.84
CA ALA A 386 -38.33 25.48 -42.60
C ALA A 386 -39.19 26.42 -41.72
N ASP A 387 -39.48 26.01 -40.49
CA ASP A 387 -40.31 26.75 -39.52
C ASP A 387 -39.47 27.59 -38.53
N LEU A 388 -38.14 27.63 -38.69
CA LEU A 388 -37.23 28.38 -37.81
C LEU A 388 -36.81 29.71 -38.43
N GLU A 389 -36.84 30.78 -37.64
CA GLU A 389 -36.40 32.12 -38.05
C GLU A 389 -34.99 32.43 -37.52
N PRO A 390 -34.04 32.84 -38.37
CA PRO A 390 -32.69 33.19 -37.94
C PRO A 390 -32.65 34.27 -36.86
N GLY A 391 -31.85 34.06 -35.82
CA GLY A 391 -31.67 34.96 -34.68
C GLY A 391 -32.68 34.79 -33.56
N ARG A 392 -33.72 33.96 -33.74
CA ARG A 392 -34.68 33.62 -32.67
C ARG A 392 -34.16 32.53 -31.75
N GLN A 393 -34.71 32.49 -30.53
CA GLN A 393 -34.37 31.52 -29.49
C GLN A 393 -35.38 30.39 -29.49
N TYR A 394 -34.88 29.15 -29.42
CA TYR A 394 -35.64 27.93 -29.40
C TYR A 394 -35.17 27.03 -28.25
N ALA A 395 -36.04 26.12 -27.82
CA ALA A 395 -35.72 25.05 -26.88
C ALA A 395 -35.98 23.68 -27.53
N ILE A 396 -35.17 22.69 -27.18
CA ILE A 396 -35.33 21.29 -27.54
C ILE A 396 -35.68 20.55 -26.26
N GLU A 397 -36.80 19.83 -26.28
CA GLU A 397 -37.17 18.87 -25.24
C GLU A 397 -37.09 17.46 -25.83
N VAL A 398 -36.35 16.57 -25.19
CA VAL A 398 -36.19 15.17 -25.62
C VAL A 398 -36.72 14.24 -24.54
N THR A 399 -37.59 13.31 -24.95
CA THR A 399 -38.13 12.25 -24.08
C THR A 399 -37.88 10.88 -24.68
N ALA A 400 -37.78 9.85 -23.84
CA ALA A 400 -37.61 8.46 -24.27
C ALA A 400 -38.69 7.55 -23.68
N ASP A 401 -39.24 6.69 -24.54
CA ASP A 401 -40.19 5.64 -24.18
C ASP A 401 -39.58 4.26 -24.48
N GLY A 402 -39.86 3.29 -23.61
CA GLY A 402 -39.43 1.91 -23.73
C GLY A 402 -40.16 1.18 -24.87
N PRO A 403 -39.73 -0.05 -25.23
CA PRO A 403 -40.37 -0.84 -26.29
C PRO A 403 -41.86 -1.16 -26.04
N ASP A 404 -42.30 -1.07 -24.79
CA ASP A 404 -43.69 -1.26 -24.36
C ASP A 404 -44.51 0.05 -24.33
N GLY A 405 -43.90 1.17 -24.71
CA GLY A 405 -44.53 2.51 -24.74
C GLY A 405 -44.62 3.17 -23.37
N THR A 406 -43.88 2.69 -22.36
CA THR A 406 -43.80 3.34 -21.05
C THR A 406 -42.60 4.29 -21.00
N ALA A 407 -42.76 5.42 -20.32
CA ALA A 407 -41.68 6.40 -20.19
C ALA A 407 -40.46 5.77 -19.50
N VAL A 408 -39.30 5.86 -20.15
CA VAL A 408 -38.04 5.37 -19.61
C VAL A 408 -37.63 6.27 -18.44
N LYS A 409 -37.03 5.64 -17.42
CA LYS A 409 -36.60 6.32 -16.21
C LYS A 409 -35.08 6.32 -16.09
N ASN A 410 -34.54 7.41 -15.55
CA ASN A 410 -33.12 7.52 -15.19
C ASN A 410 -32.81 6.72 -13.92
N ALA A 411 -31.55 6.78 -13.46
CA ALA A 411 -31.08 6.10 -12.25
C ALA A 411 -31.87 6.47 -10.98
N ASP A 412 -32.40 7.70 -10.92
CA ASP A 412 -33.17 8.24 -9.80
C ASP A 412 -34.67 7.86 -9.86
N GLY A 413 -35.09 7.16 -10.92
CA GLY A 413 -36.47 6.74 -11.14
C GLY A 413 -37.39 7.84 -11.69
N GLU A 414 -36.82 8.96 -12.12
CA GLU A 414 -37.49 10.06 -12.79
C GLU A 414 -37.61 9.81 -14.29
N THR A 415 -38.66 10.32 -14.91
CA THR A 415 -38.84 10.20 -16.36
C THR A 415 -37.76 11.01 -17.07
N ILE A 416 -37.13 10.41 -18.07
CA ILE A 416 -36.10 11.07 -18.87
C ILE A 416 -36.71 12.27 -19.61
N LEU A 417 -36.17 13.46 -19.31
CA LEU A 417 -36.44 14.71 -20.00
C LEU A 417 -35.12 15.46 -20.13
N LEU A 418 -34.66 15.67 -21.37
CA LEU A 418 -33.49 16.47 -21.68
C LEU A 418 -33.95 17.79 -22.30
N GLU A 419 -33.54 18.91 -21.73
CA GLU A 419 -33.87 20.26 -22.23
C GLU A 419 -32.61 20.97 -22.72
N HIS A 420 -32.67 21.60 -23.90
CA HIS A 420 -31.56 22.40 -24.43
C HIS A 420 -32.06 23.64 -25.16
N SER A 421 -31.59 24.82 -24.77
CA SER A 421 -31.91 26.08 -25.43
C SER A 421 -30.82 26.50 -26.42
N PHE A 422 -31.21 26.95 -27.61
CA PHE A 422 -30.29 27.44 -28.63
C PHE A 422 -30.85 28.65 -29.39
N ARG A 423 -29.98 29.45 -29.99
CA ARG A 423 -30.36 30.50 -30.95
C ARG A 423 -30.11 29.99 -32.37
N TYR A 424 -31.13 30.00 -33.21
CA TYR A 424 -30.99 29.48 -34.57
C TYR A 424 -30.18 30.45 -35.44
N ASP A 425 -29.08 29.99 -36.01
CA ASP A 425 -28.31 30.68 -37.05
C ASP A 425 -27.95 29.68 -38.16
N PRO A 426 -28.48 29.83 -39.39
CA PRO A 426 -28.26 28.88 -40.49
C PRO A 426 -26.82 28.86 -41.03
N ASN A 427 -25.99 29.86 -40.68
CA ASN A 427 -24.62 29.97 -41.18
C ASN A 427 -23.56 29.59 -40.14
N VAL A 428 -23.99 29.22 -38.94
CA VAL A 428 -23.09 28.87 -37.84
C VAL A 428 -23.35 27.42 -37.48
N GLU A 429 -22.27 26.64 -37.39
CA GLU A 429 -22.35 25.31 -36.82
C GLU A 429 -22.72 25.46 -35.34
N VAL A 430 -24.00 25.25 -34.99
CA VAL A 430 -24.48 25.33 -33.59
C VAL A 430 -24.08 24.07 -32.87
N VAL A 431 -22.79 23.75 -32.83
CA VAL A 431 -22.41 22.57 -32.08
C VAL A 431 -22.61 22.87 -30.58
N PRO A 432 -23.61 22.22 -29.95
CA PRO A 432 -24.07 22.49 -28.62
C PRO A 432 -22.91 22.17 -27.71
N VAL A 433 -22.71 23.08 -26.79
CA VAL A 433 -21.78 22.83 -25.72
C VAL A 433 -22.58 22.03 -24.71
N ALA A 434 -22.29 20.75 -24.59
CA ALA A 434 -22.76 19.96 -23.46
C ALA A 434 -21.56 19.68 -22.57
N ILE A 435 -21.76 19.86 -21.27
CA ILE A 435 -20.77 19.55 -20.26
C ILE A 435 -21.35 18.49 -19.34
N ARG A 436 -20.56 17.47 -19.02
CA ARG A 436 -20.89 16.47 -18.01
C ARG A 436 -19.78 16.42 -16.99
N ILE A 437 -20.17 16.40 -15.73
CA ILE A 437 -19.26 16.13 -14.62
C ILE A 437 -19.12 14.61 -14.52
N GLU A 438 -17.92 14.10 -14.78
CA GLU A 438 -17.57 12.71 -14.47
C GLU A 438 -17.30 12.55 -12.97
N PRO A 439 -17.26 11.30 -12.43
CA PRO A 439 -17.08 11.07 -11.00
C PRO A 439 -15.97 11.92 -10.39
N VAL A 440 -16.34 12.73 -9.42
CA VAL A 440 -15.47 13.75 -8.85
C VAL A 440 -14.54 13.12 -7.81
N ARG A 441 -13.26 13.50 -7.84
CA ARG A 441 -12.28 13.03 -6.86
C ARG A 441 -11.91 14.16 -5.91
N VAL A 442 -11.97 13.87 -4.62
CA VAL A 442 -11.45 14.76 -3.58
C VAL A 442 -10.02 14.32 -3.25
N ASP A 443 -9.02 15.13 -3.58
CA ASP A 443 -7.66 14.96 -3.07
C ASP A 443 -7.59 15.60 -1.68
N GLU A 444 -8.00 14.82 -0.68
CA GLU A 444 -8.01 15.25 0.72
C GLU A 444 -6.64 15.72 1.18
N ALA A 445 -5.54 15.12 0.70
CA ALA A 445 -4.18 15.47 1.12
C ALA A 445 -3.74 16.86 0.64
N ARG A 446 -4.27 17.34 -0.48
CA ARG A 446 -3.96 18.65 -1.05
C ARG A 446 -5.09 19.67 -0.88
N GLY A 447 -6.25 19.26 -0.38
CA GLY A 447 -7.43 20.12 -0.27
C GLY A 447 -7.93 20.57 -1.65
N LEU A 448 -7.85 19.69 -2.65
CA LEU A 448 -8.25 19.99 -4.01
C LEU A 448 -9.44 19.11 -4.42
N LEU A 449 -10.41 19.71 -5.07
CA LEU A 449 -11.43 19.00 -5.84
C LEU A 449 -10.94 18.87 -7.27
N LEU A 450 -10.88 17.64 -7.76
CA LEU A 450 -10.57 17.33 -9.14
C LEU A 450 -11.88 16.98 -9.83
N VAL A 451 -12.41 17.95 -10.57
CA VAL A 451 -13.64 17.81 -11.33
C VAL A 451 -13.25 17.43 -12.75
N SER A 452 -13.45 16.17 -13.13
CA SER A 452 -13.29 15.74 -14.52
C SER A 452 -14.51 16.23 -15.30
N VAL A 453 -14.25 17.04 -16.33
CA VAL A 453 -15.31 17.61 -17.16
C VAL A 453 -15.13 17.09 -18.57
N LYS A 454 -16.12 16.33 -19.03
CA LYS A 454 -16.24 16.03 -20.45
C LYS A 454 -17.11 17.09 -21.09
N ALA A 455 -16.52 17.82 -22.02
CA ALA A 455 -17.22 18.79 -22.83
C ALA A 455 -17.34 18.26 -24.26
N GLN A 456 -18.56 18.04 -24.71
CA GLN A 456 -18.85 17.93 -26.14
C GLN A 456 -18.70 19.32 -26.74
N ASN A 457 -17.87 19.40 -27.79
CA ASN A 457 -17.52 20.65 -28.46
C ASN A 457 -16.91 21.75 -27.58
N GLY A 458 -15.98 21.36 -26.70
CA GLY A 458 -15.26 22.29 -25.82
C GLY A 458 -14.46 23.40 -26.52
N GLN A 459 -14.34 23.41 -27.86
CA GLN A 459 -13.69 24.51 -28.60
C GLN A 459 -14.47 25.83 -28.52
N ALA A 460 -15.79 25.76 -28.29
CA ALA A 460 -16.64 26.94 -28.09
C ALA A 460 -16.60 27.49 -26.65
N ILE A 461 -16.05 26.73 -25.70
CA ILE A 461 -15.91 27.13 -24.30
C ILE A 461 -14.60 27.89 -24.12
N GLN A 462 -14.67 29.11 -23.61
CA GLN A 462 -13.47 29.87 -23.21
C GLN A 462 -13.15 29.76 -21.72
N SER A 463 -14.16 29.54 -20.89
CA SER A 463 -13.97 29.43 -19.45
C SER A 463 -15.10 28.67 -18.76
N TYR A 464 -14.83 28.24 -17.53
CA TYR A 464 -15.77 27.57 -16.65
C TYR A 464 -15.95 28.36 -15.34
N GLU A 465 -17.09 28.15 -14.71
CA GLU A 465 -17.46 28.70 -13.42
C GLU A 465 -17.98 27.57 -12.54
N VAL A 466 -17.48 27.48 -11.31
CA VAL A 466 -17.83 26.44 -10.35
C VAL A 466 -18.33 27.08 -9.08
N SER A 467 -19.50 26.64 -8.63
CA SER A 467 -20.06 26.97 -7.31
C SER A 467 -20.24 25.70 -6.48
N LEU A 468 -19.91 25.77 -5.19
CA LEU A 468 -20.15 24.69 -4.23
C LEU A 468 -21.24 25.10 -3.26
N VAL A 469 -22.35 24.38 -3.26
CA VAL A 469 -23.50 24.64 -2.39
C VAL A 469 -23.55 23.58 -1.31
N ASN A 470 -23.50 23.99 -0.05
CA ASN A 470 -23.63 23.07 1.08
C ASN A 470 -25.06 22.52 1.13
N GLU A 471 -25.23 21.21 1.03
CA GLU A 471 -26.54 20.56 0.93
C GLU A 471 -27.40 20.73 2.19
N GLN A 472 -26.77 20.89 3.36
CA GLN A 472 -27.49 21.02 4.64
C GLN A 472 -28.00 22.44 4.88
N THR A 473 -27.26 23.44 4.41
CA THR A 473 -27.58 24.85 4.64
C THR A 473 -28.18 25.53 3.41
N SER A 474 -28.05 24.90 2.24
CA SER A 474 -28.35 25.46 0.92
C SER A 474 -27.65 26.80 0.66
N ILE A 475 -26.48 27.00 1.29
CA ILE A 475 -25.64 28.19 1.13
C ILE A 475 -24.50 27.85 0.19
N GLU A 476 -24.26 28.73 -0.79
CA GLU A 476 -23.05 28.70 -1.60
C GLU A 476 -21.85 29.11 -0.74
N GLU A 477 -20.95 28.16 -0.49
CA GLU A 477 -19.76 28.38 0.35
C GLU A 477 -18.50 28.69 -0.47
N PHE A 478 -18.53 28.37 -1.77
CA PHE A 478 -17.41 28.63 -2.67
C PHE A 478 -17.90 28.98 -4.08
N HIS A 479 -17.15 29.88 -4.72
CA HIS A 479 -17.38 30.35 -6.07
C HIS A 479 -16.06 30.63 -6.78
N ALA A 480 -15.89 30.14 -8.01
CA ALA A 480 -14.77 30.49 -8.86
C ALA A 480 -15.18 30.55 -10.33
N ALA A 481 -14.92 31.69 -10.97
CA ALA A 481 -15.19 31.93 -12.39
C ALA A 481 -13.89 32.05 -13.20
N GLY A 482 -13.99 31.88 -14.53
CA GLY A 482 -12.84 32.04 -15.42
C GLY A 482 -11.86 30.86 -15.43
N LEU A 483 -12.29 29.70 -14.93
CA LEU A 483 -11.47 28.49 -14.85
C LEU A 483 -11.24 27.90 -16.25
N GLN A 484 -10.13 27.21 -16.44
CA GLN A 484 -9.83 26.48 -17.67
C GLN A 484 -9.47 25.03 -17.36
N LEU A 485 -9.83 24.13 -18.27
CA LEU A 485 -9.42 22.73 -18.20
C LEU A 485 -7.91 22.62 -18.40
N ASP A 486 -7.29 21.71 -17.64
CA ASP A 486 -5.92 21.31 -17.90
C ASP A 486 -5.81 20.36 -19.12
N ALA A 487 -4.60 19.92 -19.43
CA ALA A 487 -4.32 19.04 -20.57
C ALA A 487 -5.02 17.67 -20.49
N ASN A 488 -5.56 17.30 -19.32
CA ASN A 488 -6.27 16.05 -19.06
C ASN A 488 -7.79 16.25 -18.94
N GLY A 489 -8.32 17.46 -19.17
CA GLY A 489 -9.75 17.73 -19.06
C GLY A 489 -10.25 17.88 -17.62
N MET A 490 -9.39 18.26 -16.68
CA MET A 490 -9.79 18.47 -15.29
C MET A 490 -9.81 19.93 -14.89
N LEU A 491 -10.82 20.31 -14.10
CA LEU A 491 -10.84 21.54 -13.30
C LEU A 491 -10.32 21.22 -11.91
N THR A 492 -9.38 22.05 -11.45
CA THR A 492 -8.87 21.98 -10.08
C THR A 492 -9.50 23.10 -9.27
N VAL A 493 -10.31 22.74 -8.27
CA VAL A 493 -10.98 23.70 -7.39
C VAL A 493 -10.36 23.61 -5.99
N PRO A 494 -9.79 24.71 -5.45
CA PRO A 494 -9.19 24.70 -4.12
C PRO A 494 -10.28 24.71 -3.04
N LEU A 495 -10.30 23.67 -2.20
CA LEU A 495 -11.27 23.48 -1.13
C LEU A 495 -10.81 24.07 0.21
N GLU A 496 -9.66 24.75 0.26
CA GLU A 496 -9.06 25.30 1.49
C GLU A 496 -9.95 26.31 2.25
N THR A 497 -11.03 26.78 1.63
CA THR A 497 -11.90 27.84 2.17
C THR A 497 -13.26 27.36 2.64
N ILE A 498 -13.63 26.08 2.41
CA ILE A 498 -14.94 25.53 2.76
C ILE A 498 -14.87 24.60 3.99
N GLY A 499 -16.01 24.44 4.67
CA GLY A 499 -16.11 23.58 5.85
C GLY A 499 -16.17 22.08 5.53
N GLN A 500 -16.11 21.24 6.56
CA GLN A 500 -16.48 19.84 6.40
C GLN A 500 -17.99 19.74 6.11
N GLY A 501 -18.39 18.96 5.10
CA GLY A 501 -19.80 18.82 4.73
C GLY A 501 -20.01 18.06 3.42
N SER A 502 -21.27 17.92 3.03
CA SER A 502 -21.71 17.45 1.71
C SER A 502 -22.07 18.64 0.83
N TYR A 503 -21.64 18.60 -0.43
CA TYR A 503 -21.78 19.72 -1.36
C TYR A 503 -22.32 19.26 -2.71
N THR A 504 -23.21 20.08 -3.27
CA THR A 504 -23.59 20.08 -4.68
C THR A 504 -22.61 20.96 -5.46
N ILE A 505 -22.06 20.43 -6.54
CA ILE A 505 -21.27 21.19 -7.51
C ILE A 505 -22.20 21.71 -8.60
N LEU A 506 -22.21 23.03 -8.80
CA LEU A 506 -22.82 23.67 -9.96
C LEU A 506 -21.71 24.14 -10.89
N LEU A 507 -21.67 23.61 -12.11
CA LEU A 507 -20.67 23.93 -13.13
C LEU A 507 -21.34 24.64 -14.30
N THR A 508 -20.84 25.82 -14.66
CA THR A 508 -21.29 26.62 -15.81
C THR A 508 -20.13 26.78 -16.79
N ALA A 509 -20.36 26.53 -18.08
CA ALA A 509 -19.41 26.81 -19.16
C ALA A 509 -19.80 28.10 -19.89
N ASN A 510 -18.82 28.96 -20.15
CA ASN A 510 -18.99 30.28 -20.73
C ASN A 510 -18.23 30.41 -22.06
N ASP A 511 -18.86 31.08 -23.04
CA ASP A 511 -18.25 31.41 -24.32
C ASP A 511 -17.26 32.61 -24.24
N GLY A 512 -16.70 33.00 -25.38
CA GLY A 512 -15.77 34.13 -25.44
C GLY A 512 -16.37 35.52 -25.24
N SER A 513 -17.69 35.63 -25.10
CA SER A 513 -18.39 36.85 -24.69
C SER A 513 -18.70 36.87 -23.19
N GLY A 514 -18.47 35.75 -22.49
CA GLY A 514 -18.82 35.56 -21.08
C GLY A 514 -20.29 35.17 -20.88
N THR A 515 -20.97 34.69 -21.93
CA THR A 515 -22.34 34.19 -21.85
C THR A 515 -22.32 32.69 -21.53
N ALA A 516 -23.16 32.24 -20.61
CA ALA A 516 -23.33 30.83 -20.29
C ALA A 516 -23.85 30.06 -21.51
N VAL A 517 -23.15 28.99 -21.87
CA VAL A 517 -23.46 28.12 -23.01
C VAL A 517 -23.83 26.69 -22.62
N ALA A 518 -23.51 26.27 -21.38
CA ALA A 518 -23.87 24.96 -20.84
C ALA A 518 -23.78 24.95 -19.31
N ASP A 519 -24.61 24.14 -18.65
CA ASP A 519 -24.59 23.95 -17.19
C ASP A 519 -24.63 22.45 -16.86
N ALA A 520 -24.05 22.07 -15.72
CA ALA A 520 -24.11 20.71 -15.16
C ALA A 520 -24.09 20.74 -13.63
N GLU A 521 -24.72 19.74 -13.02
CA GLU A 521 -24.79 19.56 -11.57
C GLU A 521 -24.23 18.19 -11.17
N TYR A 522 -23.58 18.11 -10.00
CA TYR A 522 -23.10 16.87 -9.41
C TYR A 522 -23.27 16.90 -7.89
N ASN A 523 -24.02 15.94 -7.35
CA ASN A 523 -24.45 15.88 -5.95
C ASN A 523 -23.59 14.95 -5.08
N ASP A 524 -23.80 15.00 -3.76
CA ASP A 524 -23.23 14.10 -2.76
C ASP A 524 -21.70 14.14 -2.61
N VAL A 525 -21.07 15.30 -2.88
CA VAL A 525 -19.62 15.45 -2.74
C VAL A 525 -19.25 15.70 -1.28
N THR A 526 -18.73 14.66 -0.63
CA THR A 526 -18.29 14.75 0.76
C THR A 526 -16.86 15.29 0.86
N TYR A 527 -16.65 16.38 1.61
CA TYR A 527 -15.33 16.95 1.86
C TYR A 527 -14.95 16.95 3.33
N THR A 528 -13.72 16.49 3.62
CA THR A 528 -13.07 16.62 4.93
C THR A 528 -11.73 17.34 4.76
N PRO A 529 -11.51 18.51 5.40
CA PRO A 529 -10.30 19.30 5.19
C PRO A 529 -9.03 18.62 5.72
N PRO A 530 -7.90 18.70 4.97
CA PRO A 530 -6.63 18.13 5.42
C PRO A 530 -6.12 18.78 6.71
N PRO A 531 -5.41 18.03 7.56
CA PRO A 531 -4.65 18.62 8.65
C PRO A 531 -3.57 19.57 8.10
N PRO A 532 -3.33 20.74 8.73
CA PRO A 532 -2.45 21.78 8.19
C PRO A 532 -1.00 21.29 8.00
N PRO A 533 -0.31 21.69 6.90
CA PRO A 533 1.03 21.19 6.60
C PRO A 533 2.08 21.68 7.61
N ALA A 534 2.95 20.77 8.03
CA ALA A 534 4.08 21.10 8.90
C ALA A 534 5.08 22.04 8.19
N PRO A 535 5.68 23.02 8.89
CA PRO A 535 6.58 24.00 8.27
C PRO A 535 7.81 23.34 7.63
N PRO A 536 8.29 23.80 6.45
CA PRO A 536 9.38 23.16 5.73
C PRO A 536 10.70 23.26 6.49
N GLY A 537 11.39 22.12 6.59
CA GLY A 537 12.67 22.00 7.28
C GLY A 537 13.82 22.74 6.60
N LEU A 538 14.88 23.01 7.38
CA LEU A 538 16.07 23.78 6.98
C LEU A 538 16.78 23.22 5.74
N ALA A 539 16.71 21.90 5.53
CA ALA A 539 17.31 21.21 4.39
C ALA A 539 16.60 21.53 3.05
N ALA A 540 15.27 21.65 3.04
CA ALA A 540 14.50 22.01 1.85
C ALA A 540 14.71 23.48 1.47
N ARG A 541 14.89 24.35 2.47
CA ARG A 541 15.29 25.75 2.24
C ARG A 541 16.71 25.86 1.68
N LEU A 542 17.61 24.95 2.07
CA LEU A 542 18.98 24.91 1.54
C LEU A 542 19.03 24.37 0.10
N SER A 543 18.24 23.34 -0.23
CA SER A 543 18.23 22.74 -1.56
C SER A 543 17.67 23.68 -2.63
N GLN A 544 16.62 24.42 -2.29
CA GLN A 544 16.06 25.46 -3.17
C GLN A 544 17.05 26.63 -3.38
N ALA A 545 17.81 27.01 -2.35
CA ALA A 545 18.87 28.00 -2.48
C ALA A 545 20.05 27.50 -3.35
N LEU A 546 20.44 26.23 -3.23
CA LEU A 546 21.53 25.63 -4.01
C LEU A 546 21.22 25.51 -5.51
N ALA A 547 19.96 25.23 -5.87
CA ALA A 547 19.52 25.20 -7.27
C ALA A 547 19.59 26.58 -7.94
N GLN A 548 19.43 27.66 -7.17
CA GLN A 548 19.44 29.03 -7.66
C GLN A 548 20.86 29.57 -7.95
N PHE A 549 21.92 28.93 -7.43
CA PHE A 549 23.31 29.42 -7.48
C PHE A 549 24.29 28.50 -8.21
N TRP A 550 23.84 27.77 -9.24
CA TRP A 550 24.67 26.85 -10.04
C TRP A 550 25.91 27.51 -10.69
N TYR A 551 25.89 28.83 -10.88
CA TYR A 551 27.04 29.57 -11.41
C TYR A 551 28.20 29.69 -10.41
N ILE A 552 27.95 29.57 -9.10
CA ILE A 552 28.98 29.61 -8.06
C ILE A 552 29.80 28.32 -8.05
N THR A 553 29.15 27.16 -8.25
CA THR A 553 29.86 25.88 -8.36
C THR A 553 30.72 25.84 -9.62
N LEU A 554 30.26 26.41 -10.73
CA LEU A 554 31.04 26.52 -11.98
C LEU A 554 32.27 27.43 -11.82
N LEU A 555 32.13 28.54 -11.08
CA LEU A 555 33.25 29.43 -10.75
C LEU A 555 34.33 28.73 -9.91
N ILE A 556 33.94 27.92 -8.92
CA ILE A 556 34.87 27.16 -8.08
C ILE A 556 35.64 26.14 -8.93
N VAL A 557 34.97 25.44 -9.85
CA VAL A 557 35.61 24.49 -10.77
C VAL A 557 36.64 25.18 -11.67
N LEU A 558 36.33 26.37 -12.20
CA LEU A 558 37.27 27.15 -13.01
C LEU A 558 38.51 27.59 -12.23
N ILE A 559 38.34 28.02 -10.97
CA ILE A 559 39.46 28.38 -10.09
C ILE A 559 40.36 27.17 -9.85
N VAL A 560 39.78 26.00 -9.57
CA VAL A 560 40.52 24.76 -9.36
C VAL A 560 41.30 24.35 -10.61
N LEU A 561 40.68 24.43 -11.80
CA LEU A 561 41.36 24.14 -13.06
C LEU A 561 42.51 25.13 -13.35
N GLY A 562 42.32 26.41 -13.04
CA GLY A 562 43.38 27.42 -13.15
C GLY A 562 44.58 27.12 -12.24
N VAL A 563 44.32 26.71 -10.99
CA VAL A 563 45.37 26.32 -10.04
C VAL A 563 46.10 25.06 -10.51
N ILE A 564 45.39 24.05 -11.02
CA ILE A 564 45.99 22.83 -11.58
C ILE A 564 46.86 23.16 -12.79
N GLY A 565 46.39 23.99 -13.71
CA GLY A 565 47.16 24.45 -14.87
C GLY A 565 48.42 25.21 -14.47
N TRP A 566 48.33 26.08 -13.46
CA TRP A 566 49.47 26.82 -12.91
C TRP A 566 50.51 25.89 -12.27
N LEU A 567 50.08 24.89 -11.48
CA LEU A 567 50.96 23.90 -10.89
C LEU A 567 51.65 23.03 -11.95
N MET A 568 50.94 22.64 -13.02
CA MET A 568 51.53 21.89 -14.14
C MET A 568 52.54 22.72 -14.94
N PHE A 569 52.31 24.02 -15.10
CA PHE A 569 53.25 24.92 -15.75
C PHE A 569 54.52 25.13 -14.92
N ARG A 570 54.36 25.34 -13.61
CA ARG A 570 55.48 25.46 -12.66
C ARG A 570 56.32 24.17 -12.62
N SER A 571 55.69 22.99 -12.65
CA SER A 571 56.42 21.72 -12.63
C SER A 571 57.17 21.39 -13.93
N ARG A 572 56.98 22.15 -15.02
CA ARG A 572 57.76 22.02 -16.26
C ARG A 572 59.08 22.79 -16.22
N GLN A 573 59.20 23.82 -15.38
CA GLN A 573 60.41 24.64 -15.26
C GLN A 573 61.55 23.91 -14.52
N GLU A 574 61.23 22.96 -13.62
CA GLU A 574 62.22 22.32 -12.74
C GLU A 574 62.89 21.05 -13.31
N LYS A 575 62.61 20.66 -14.56
CA LYS A 575 63.11 19.39 -15.15
C LYS A 575 64.20 19.54 -16.22
N LEU A 576 65.00 20.61 -16.19
CA LEU A 576 66.10 20.82 -17.14
C LEU A 576 67.50 20.98 -16.52
N VAL A 577 67.69 20.66 -15.24
CA VAL A 577 69.02 20.77 -14.62
C VAL A 577 69.44 19.45 -13.97
N THR A 578 70.54 18.91 -14.50
CA THR A 578 71.40 17.83 -14.01
C THR A 578 70.90 16.38 -14.16
N GLY A 579 71.46 15.70 -15.16
CA GLY A 579 71.66 14.25 -15.15
C GLY A 579 73.15 13.93 -15.08
N THR A 580 73.50 12.83 -14.42
CA THR A 580 74.52 11.83 -14.85
C THR A 580 74.46 10.59 -13.93
N PRO A 581 74.90 9.40 -14.39
CA PRO A 581 74.38 8.10 -13.91
C PRO A 581 75.41 7.11 -13.29
N VAL A 582 74.87 6.11 -12.57
CA VAL A 582 75.27 4.68 -12.42
C VAL A 582 76.56 4.29 -11.65
N LEU A 583 76.41 3.31 -10.72
CA LEU A 583 77.19 2.07 -10.46
C LEU A 583 76.65 1.42 -9.15
N GLN A 584 75.91 0.32 -9.15
CA GLN A 584 76.25 -1.11 -9.28
C GLN A 584 76.92 -1.75 -8.04
N GLY A 585 76.25 -2.74 -7.42
CA GLY A 585 76.86 -3.67 -6.47
C GLY A 585 75.91 -4.67 -5.78
N ARG A 586 75.87 -5.91 -6.33
CA ARG A 586 75.99 -7.23 -5.65
C ARG A 586 75.20 -7.44 -4.33
N GLY A 587 74.33 -8.44 -4.11
CA GLY A 587 73.97 -9.68 -4.81
C GLY A 587 74.44 -10.93 -4.06
N VAL A 588 73.52 -11.72 -3.45
CA VAL A 588 73.59 -13.17 -3.11
C VAL A 588 72.14 -13.66 -2.85
N LYS A 589 71.50 -14.44 -3.76
CA LYS A 589 71.19 -15.91 -3.76
C LYS A 589 70.36 -16.39 -2.54
N SER A 590 69.34 -17.27 -2.59
CA SER A 590 68.81 -18.28 -3.53
C SER A 590 67.42 -18.70 -2.96
N ALA A 591 66.32 -18.58 -3.69
CA ALA A 591 65.58 -19.60 -4.46
C ALA A 591 64.69 -20.57 -3.65
N GLY A 592 63.39 -20.52 -4.01
CA GLY A 592 62.38 -21.59 -3.96
C GLY A 592 61.80 -21.93 -2.59
N GLN A 593 60.53 -22.29 -2.41
CA GLN A 593 59.36 -22.49 -3.28
C GLN A 593 58.21 -22.87 -2.30
N GLN A 594 56.96 -22.49 -2.61
CA GLN A 594 55.64 -23.07 -2.27
C GLN A 594 55.51 -23.98 -1.02
N GLU A 595 54.45 -24.01 -0.21
CA GLU A 595 53.07 -23.52 -0.19
C GLU A 595 52.51 -23.94 1.19
N ALA A 596 51.50 -23.22 1.68
CA ALA A 596 50.42 -23.66 2.57
C ALA A 596 50.70 -24.30 3.98
N LEU A 597 50.24 -23.54 5.00
CA LEU A 597 49.38 -23.98 6.10
C LEU A 597 49.99 -24.61 7.39
N HIS A 598 50.23 -23.79 8.42
CA HIS A 598 49.80 -24.11 9.80
C HIS A 598 49.92 -22.93 10.79
N ASN A 599 48.75 -22.39 11.18
CA ASN A 599 48.25 -22.29 12.55
C ASN A 599 49.20 -22.09 13.76
N THR A 600 48.97 -20.94 14.42
CA THR A 600 48.68 -20.74 15.86
C THR A 600 49.80 -20.61 16.92
N LEU A 601 49.62 -19.54 17.70
CA LEU A 601 50.04 -19.26 19.09
C LEU A 601 51.46 -18.76 19.35
N LEU A 602 51.58 -17.45 19.62
CA LEU A 602 51.86 -16.91 20.96
C LEU A 602 52.07 -15.39 20.87
N PHE A 603 50.97 -14.63 20.93
CA PHE A 603 51.00 -13.21 21.26
C PHE A 603 50.71 -13.07 22.76
N ASP A 604 51.71 -13.40 23.57
CA ASP A 604 51.87 -12.78 24.87
C ASP A 604 53.13 -11.93 24.77
N GLN A 605 53.08 -10.72 25.33
CA GLN A 605 54.11 -9.66 25.30
C GLN A 605 54.08 -8.70 24.10
N MET A 606 53.24 -7.65 24.16
CA MET A 606 53.68 -6.26 23.89
C MET A 606 52.66 -5.15 24.29
N SER A 607 53.28 -4.01 24.64
CA SER A 607 52.92 -2.69 25.23
C SER A 607 51.49 -2.09 25.22
N PRO A 608 51.09 -1.35 26.29
CA PRO A 608 49.83 -0.59 26.40
C PRO A 608 49.61 0.54 25.38
N ALA A 609 50.64 0.97 24.65
CA ALA A 609 50.53 2.09 23.69
C ALA A 609 50.07 1.67 22.28
N GLU A 610 50.00 0.38 21.98
CA GLU A 610 49.48 -0.14 20.70
C GLU A 610 48.01 -0.57 20.78
N LYS A 611 47.40 -0.53 21.97
CA LYS A 611 45.94 -0.73 22.17
C LYS A 611 45.09 0.49 21.80
N GLU A 612 45.70 1.62 21.46
CA GLU A 612 44.98 2.88 21.21
C GLU A 612 44.96 3.34 19.73
N GLN A 613 45.65 2.63 18.82
CA GLN A 613 45.68 3.00 17.39
C GLN A 613 45.02 2.01 16.43
N VAL A 614 44.45 0.90 16.92
CA VAL A 614 43.55 0.02 16.14
C VAL A 614 42.06 0.38 16.36
N ALA A 615 41.76 1.34 17.25
CA ALA A 615 40.39 1.84 17.49
C ALA A 615 39.96 3.00 16.56
N ALA A 616 40.81 3.44 15.62
CA ALA A 616 40.61 4.68 14.85
C ALA A 616 40.45 4.46 13.32
N THR A 617 39.79 3.38 12.90
CA THR A 617 39.24 3.27 11.54
C THR A 617 37.88 2.59 11.61
N GLY A 618 36.95 3.27 12.29
CA GLY A 618 35.54 2.91 12.35
C GLY A 618 34.73 3.78 11.40
N SER A 619 33.95 3.13 10.55
CA SER A 619 32.79 3.69 9.86
C SER A 619 32.07 4.71 10.75
N LYS A 620 31.68 5.86 10.20
CA LYS A 620 30.94 6.92 10.91
C LYS A 620 29.59 6.35 11.37
N ARG A 621 29.57 5.64 12.50
CA ARG A 621 28.34 5.29 13.23
C ARG A 621 27.65 6.62 13.55
N LEU A 622 26.42 6.82 13.06
CA LEU A 622 25.54 7.77 13.71
C LEU A 622 25.38 7.29 15.16
N SER A 623 25.76 8.12 16.12
CA SER A 623 25.51 7.89 17.53
C SER A 623 24.00 7.74 17.73
N ALA A 624 23.57 6.67 18.41
CA ALA A 624 22.18 6.55 18.84
C ALA A 624 21.87 7.74 19.77
N PRO A 625 20.73 8.42 19.60
CA PRO A 625 20.41 9.59 20.42
C PRO A 625 20.31 9.23 21.90
N ARG A 626 20.64 10.21 22.72
CA ARG A 626 20.64 10.12 24.18
C ARG A 626 19.71 11.16 24.76
N LEU A 627 19.08 10.84 25.86
CA LEU A 627 18.28 11.75 26.64
C LEU A 627 19.10 12.24 27.84
N ARG A 628 19.47 13.52 27.83
CA ARG A 628 20.15 14.19 28.94
C ARG A 628 19.13 14.72 29.93
N ILE A 629 19.26 14.37 31.20
CA ILE A 629 18.37 14.87 32.27
C ILE A 629 18.92 16.21 32.77
N VAL A 630 18.33 17.30 32.30
CA VAL A 630 18.79 18.67 32.56
C VAL A 630 18.33 19.20 33.91
N GLN A 631 17.15 18.80 34.38
CA GLN A 631 16.62 19.19 35.67
C GLN A 631 15.67 18.11 36.18
N THR A 632 15.76 17.71 37.44
CA THR A 632 14.83 16.76 38.05
C THR A 632 14.85 16.88 39.57
N ILE A 633 13.78 16.44 40.24
CA ILE A 633 13.74 16.29 41.70
C ILE A 633 14.60 15.09 42.15
N ASP A 634 14.78 14.09 41.27
CA ASP A 634 15.66 12.95 41.53
C ASP A 634 17.13 13.33 41.33
N GLN A 635 17.79 13.76 42.40
CA GLN A 635 19.19 14.20 42.37
C GLN A 635 20.16 13.13 41.84
N SER A 636 19.79 11.85 41.87
CA SER A 636 20.64 10.76 41.36
C SER A 636 20.69 10.71 39.83
N LEU A 637 19.73 11.34 39.16
CA LEU A 637 19.55 11.37 37.71
C LEU A 637 20.00 12.69 37.07
N GLN A 638 20.22 13.73 37.88
CA GLN A 638 20.65 15.05 37.42
C GLN A 638 21.93 14.98 36.56
N ASN A 639 21.90 15.57 35.37
CA ASN A 639 22.96 15.60 34.36
C ASN A 639 23.39 14.23 33.79
N LYS A 640 22.64 13.13 34.04
CA LYS A 640 22.89 11.85 33.38
C LYS A 640 22.38 11.86 31.95
N GLU A 641 23.02 11.06 31.10
CA GLU A 641 22.56 10.76 29.75
C GLU A 641 22.14 9.29 29.66
N VAL A 642 20.97 9.05 29.09
CA VAL A 642 20.43 7.70 28.88
C VAL A 642 20.30 7.44 27.40
N ALA A 643 20.86 6.34 26.90
CA ALA A 643 20.74 5.97 25.49
C ALA A 643 19.31 5.48 25.19
N LEU A 644 18.74 5.95 24.09
CA LEU A 644 17.46 5.44 23.59
C LEU A 644 17.72 4.12 22.85
N ALA A 645 17.78 3.03 23.60
CA ALA A 645 18.26 1.73 23.13
C ALA A 645 17.19 0.90 22.37
N HIS A 646 15.91 1.17 22.62
CA HIS A 646 14.76 0.54 21.95
C HIS A 646 13.58 1.51 21.93
N PHE A 647 12.59 1.25 21.06
CA PHE A 647 11.39 2.07 20.91
C PHE A 647 10.14 1.17 21.00
N PRO A 648 9.03 1.60 21.63
CA PRO A 648 8.86 2.88 22.33
C PRO A 648 9.74 2.97 23.59
N PHE A 649 10.48 4.07 23.76
CA PHE A 649 11.24 4.37 24.97
C PHE A 649 10.37 5.22 25.90
N THR A 650 9.94 4.63 27.00
CA THR A 650 8.98 5.23 27.92
C THR A 650 9.66 6.01 29.03
N VAL A 651 9.07 7.14 29.40
CA VAL A 651 9.51 8.00 30.49
C VAL A 651 8.34 8.26 31.43
N GLY A 652 8.59 8.09 32.72
CA GLY A 652 7.55 8.25 33.74
C GLY A 652 8.10 8.09 35.14
N ARG A 653 7.22 8.09 36.14
CA ARG A 653 7.62 7.96 37.55
C ARG A 653 7.86 6.51 37.96
N GLU A 654 7.25 5.54 37.27
CA GLU A 654 7.28 4.13 37.65
C GLU A 654 6.94 3.20 36.48
N GLY A 655 7.70 2.13 36.30
CA GLY A 655 7.44 1.11 35.27
C GLY A 655 7.80 1.57 33.85
N CYS A 656 8.74 2.52 33.73
CA CYS A 656 9.24 3.06 32.47
C CYS A 656 10.73 2.76 32.28
N ASP A 657 11.21 2.91 31.05
CA ASP A 657 12.62 2.76 30.69
C ASP A 657 13.50 3.83 31.34
N LEU A 658 12.96 5.05 31.48
CA LEU A 658 13.47 6.08 32.38
C LEU A 658 12.45 6.37 33.49
N ASN A 659 12.77 5.91 34.70
CA ASN A 659 11.99 6.19 35.91
C ASN A 659 12.51 7.44 36.63
N ILE A 660 11.70 8.49 36.70
CA ILE A 660 11.97 9.71 37.48
C ILE A 660 11.28 9.57 38.83
N VAL A 661 12.01 9.06 39.82
CA VAL A 661 11.42 8.72 41.13
C VAL A 661 11.31 9.97 42.00
N GLY A 662 10.18 10.14 42.70
CA GLY A 662 9.97 11.21 43.66
C GLY A 662 9.33 12.50 43.12
N ASP A 663 9.20 12.69 41.80
CA ASP A 663 8.44 13.80 41.23
C ASP A 663 6.95 13.44 41.08
N GLY A 664 6.14 13.77 42.09
CA GLY A 664 4.69 13.51 42.07
C GLY A 664 3.91 14.21 40.94
N ARG A 665 4.54 15.12 40.19
CA ARG A 665 3.94 15.74 39.00
C ARG A 665 4.24 14.97 37.70
N VAL A 666 5.17 14.02 37.73
CA VAL A 666 5.37 13.06 36.65
C VAL A 666 4.42 11.88 36.86
N SER A 667 3.74 11.49 35.78
CA SER A 667 2.76 10.40 35.78
C SER A 667 3.49 9.07 35.75
N ARG A 668 2.86 7.97 36.20
CA ARG A 668 3.49 6.63 36.23
C ARG A 668 4.12 6.29 34.88
N ARG A 669 3.32 6.38 33.81
CA ARG A 669 3.77 6.48 32.42
C ARG A 669 3.37 7.87 31.93
N HIS A 670 4.34 8.72 31.57
CA HIS A 670 4.06 10.13 31.27
C HIS A 670 4.21 10.44 29.79
N ALA A 671 5.30 9.99 29.18
CA ALA A 671 5.53 10.15 27.75
C ALA A 671 6.27 8.94 27.17
N SER A 672 6.18 8.74 25.85
CA SER A 672 7.01 7.79 25.12
C SER A 672 7.73 8.47 23.96
N ILE A 673 8.96 8.07 23.72
CA ILE A 673 9.71 8.41 22.51
C ILE A 673 9.62 7.21 21.58
N ASN A 674 9.16 7.39 20.35
CA ASN A 674 9.06 6.38 19.31
C ASN A 674 10.05 6.70 18.18
N PHE A 675 10.36 5.72 17.32
CA PHE A 675 11.18 5.92 16.14
C PHE A 675 10.51 5.27 14.92
N GLU A 676 10.05 6.08 13.98
CA GLU A 676 9.31 5.66 12.79
C GLU A 676 9.79 6.48 11.59
N ASN A 677 9.89 5.88 10.40
CA ASN A 677 10.29 6.58 9.16
C ASN A 677 11.58 7.43 9.28
N GLY A 678 12.54 6.98 10.09
CA GLY A 678 13.83 7.67 10.29
C GLY A 678 13.77 8.89 11.21
N ARG A 679 12.67 9.12 11.95
CA ARG A 679 12.50 10.25 12.87
C ARG A 679 12.05 9.79 14.26
N TYR A 680 12.47 10.52 15.29
CA TYR A 680 12.01 10.31 16.66
C TYR A 680 10.72 11.10 16.91
N TYR A 681 9.76 10.51 17.61
CA TYR A 681 8.50 11.18 17.98
C TYR A 681 8.32 11.13 19.49
N LEU A 682 7.88 12.21 20.12
CA LEU A 682 7.45 12.24 21.52
C LEU A 682 5.92 12.21 21.59
N ILE A 683 5.37 11.29 22.36
CA ILE A 683 3.93 11.16 22.61
C ILE A 683 3.67 11.35 24.09
N ASP A 684 2.73 12.23 24.46
CA ASP A 684 2.22 12.33 25.83
C ASP A 684 1.21 11.20 26.08
N LEU A 685 1.48 10.34 27.06
CA LEU A 685 0.66 9.17 27.37
C LEU A 685 -0.50 9.53 28.32
N LYS A 686 -1.28 10.56 27.97
CA LYS A 686 -2.37 11.13 28.79
C LYS A 686 -1.91 11.55 30.18
N SER A 687 -0.77 12.25 30.25
CA SER A 687 -0.20 12.62 31.52
C SER A 687 -1.02 13.70 32.22
N SER A 688 -1.07 13.65 33.57
CA SER A 688 -1.94 14.52 34.34
C SER A 688 -1.52 16.00 34.29
N ASN A 689 -0.23 16.27 34.13
CA ASN A 689 0.31 17.63 34.05
C ASN A 689 0.74 18.02 32.63
N GLY A 690 0.63 17.12 31.67
CA GLY A 690 1.06 17.32 30.28
C GLY A 690 2.59 17.26 30.10
N THR A 691 2.97 16.85 28.91
CA THR A 691 4.33 16.95 28.38
C THR A 691 4.47 18.23 27.55
N PHE A 692 5.58 18.94 27.69
CA PHE A 692 5.88 20.12 26.91
C PHE A 692 7.18 19.94 26.14
N VAL A 693 7.23 20.41 24.89
CA VAL A 693 8.45 20.43 24.08
C VAL A 693 8.74 21.87 23.70
N ASN A 694 9.92 22.36 24.09
CA ASN A 694 10.34 23.74 23.88
C ASN A 694 9.31 24.78 24.36
N GLY A 695 8.63 24.49 25.47
CA GLY A 695 7.60 25.35 26.07
C GLY A 695 6.19 25.22 25.49
N GLN A 696 5.99 24.44 24.42
CA GLN A 696 4.66 24.15 23.87
C GLN A 696 4.11 22.82 24.42
N ARG A 697 2.86 22.83 24.90
CA ARG A 697 2.22 21.62 25.45
C ARG A 697 1.82 20.68 24.33
N LEU A 698 2.14 19.39 24.49
CA LEU A 698 1.69 18.35 23.58
C LEU A 698 0.23 17.97 23.84
N PRO A 699 -0.60 17.83 22.79
CA PRO A 699 -1.86 17.11 22.90
C PRO A 699 -1.60 15.65 23.31
N PRO A 700 -2.37 15.08 24.26
CA PRO A 700 -2.30 13.66 24.60
C PRO A 700 -2.46 12.75 23.37
N ASP A 701 -1.75 11.62 23.34
CA ASP A 701 -1.72 10.61 22.26
C ASP A 701 -1.28 11.12 20.87
N SER A 702 -0.93 12.40 20.73
CA SER A 702 -0.47 12.96 19.46
C SER A 702 1.06 12.87 19.35
N PRO A 703 1.62 12.22 18.31
CA PRO A 703 3.06 12.17 18.11
C PRO A 703 3.64 13.50 17.63
N LEU A 704 4.62 14.04 18.35
CA LEU A 704 5.40 15.21 17.93
C LEU A 704 6.80 14.77 17.45
N PRO A 705 7.19 15.06 16.20
CA PRO A 705 8.54 14.77 15.74
C PRO A 705 9.60 15.59 16.50
N LEU A 706 10.58 14.91 17.11
CA LEU A 706 11.75 15.50 17.75
C LEU A 706 12.84 15.74 16.69
N SER A 707 13.18 17.02 16.46
CA SER A 707 14.19 17.44 15.48
C SER A 707 15.32 18.20 16.18
N GLY A 708 16.50 17.58 16.37
CA GLY A 708 17.65 18.22 17.04
C GLY A 708 17.44 18.45 18.56
N PRO A 709 18.30 19.24 19.24
CA PRO A 709 18.22 19.38 20.69
C PRO A 709 16.87 19.95 21.10
N ALA A 710 16.03 19.10 21.68
CA ALA A 710 14.67 19.39 22.07
C ALA A 710 14.56 19.33 23.58
N ARG A 711 14.11 20.42 24.20
CA ARG A 711 13.88 20.51 25.64
C ARG A 711 12.50 19.94 25.94
N ILE A 712 12.44 18.83 26.65
CA ILE A 712 11.22 18.11 27.02
C ILE A 712 10.95 18.35 28.50
N GLU A 713 9.81 18.92 28.85
CA GLU A 713 9.41 19.17 30.23
C GLU A 713 8.28 18.22 30.62
N LEU A 714 8.47 17.48 31.71
CA LEU A 714 7.50 16.55 32.26
C LEU A 714 7.02 17.13 33.60
N GLY A 715 5.83 17.72 33.60
CA GLY A 715 5.39 18.56 34.71
C GLY A 715 6.27 19.81 34.90
N LYS A 716 6.40 20.30 36.14
CA LYS A 716 7.03 21.61 36.42
C LYS A 716 8.52 21.55 36.80
N PHE A 717 9.00 20.40 37.24
CA PHE A 717 10.33 20.29 37.87
C PHE A 717 11.27 19.30 37.18
N THR A 718 10.78 18.61 36.15
CA THR A 718 11.61 17.69 35.36
C THR A 718 11.75 18.18 33.93
N THR A 719 13.00 18.35 33.49
CA THR A 719 13.39 18.76 32.14
C THR A 719 14.44 17.79 31.61
N LEU A 720 14.19 17.29 30.42
CA LEU A 720 15.05 16.41 29.65
C LEU A 720 15.45 17.12 28.35
N GLU A 721 16.55 16.71 27.75
CA GLU A 721 17.04 17.24 26.48
C GLU A 721 17.51 16.11 25.59
N LEU A 722 17.00 16.04 24.37
CA LEU A 722 17.46 15.07 23.38
C LEU A 722 18.81 15.52 22.81
N VAL A 723 19.82 14.64 22.81
CA VAL A 723 21.17 14.91 22.31
C VAL A 723 21.54 13.83 21.29
N PHE A 724 22.16 14.20 20.18
CA PHE A 724 22.56 13.30 19.08
C PHE A 724 24.06 13.06 19.05
#